data_AF-A0A2T2U751-F1
#
_entry.id   AF-A0A2T2U751-F1
#
_cell.length_a   1.000
_cell.length_b   1.000
_cell.length_c   1.000
_cell.angle_alpha   90.00
_cell.angle_beta   90.00
_cell.angle_gamma   90.00
#
_symmetry.space_group_name_H-M   'P 1'
#
loop_
_entity.id
_entity.type
_entity.pdbx_description
1 polymer ?
#
loop_
_entity_poly.entity_id
_entity_poly.type
_entity_poly.pdbx_seq_one_letter_code
_entity_poly.pdbx_strand_id
1 'polypeptide(L)'
;SWFIETTALKDRMVALNDTINWQPDAIGEGRFGEWLENNVDWALSRRRYWGTPLPVWESDKEDSDYYEVIGSVEELREKCGDQLPEDDEDLDLHRPFVDGLTWKGPDGGTMRRVPDLIDVWFDSGAMPYAQWHYPFENEDDFEANFPADFIAEGVDQTRGWFYSLHAIATLVFDDVAYENVVVNGLVLDEDGNKMSKSKGNTVEPFEVIDDYGADVVRWFMMSNAPPWENLRFSERGLRDLRRTFFGTLENVYSFFATYANIDGFRYQRDRMPVEERPELDQWIISRLHTTTQAVQEALDEYDPTTAARAVEDFVEELSNWHLRRSRSRFWASKKDEQNGQAGQGGTVSAEKKEAAYQTVYECLEATAKLMSPIAPFFGEWLYRTLTEVTGGEADSVHLASFPEAREDERDEALEHRMGLARSIASTTLSLRNQAEINVRQPLPRILVVTGTGVPEDEVEKVKDVILDEVNVKEIEYVEHTSEVVRRSAKPDFSRLGPRLGDLVKDVNQKVRQLDDETINEYVETGTLILSVDGEEVTLGPDDLIIQSEGIEGWLVEQEGDVTVALDTEITPELRAEGLAREAVKRIQNLRKDAGFEVTDRIDIAYEGSSQIADAVAEYRDWIRNETLALELQPSDAPTGEAVETFEIDDEQL
;
A
#
# COMPACT_ATOMS: atom_id res chain seq x y z
N SER A 1 -47.22 23.76 -5.91
CA SER A 1 -45.84 23.31 -6.04
C SER A 1 -45.63 22.86 -7.47
N TRP A 2 -44.46 23.12 -8.02
CA TRP A 2 -44.05 22.69 -9.35
C TRP A 2 -43.24 21.40 -9.23
N PHE A 3 -43.48 20.46 -10.14
CA PHE A 3 -42.83 19.16 -10.18
C PHE A 3 -42.22 18.91 -11.56
N ILE A 4 -41.10 18.19 -11.61
CA ILE A 4 -40.58 17.57 -12.82
C ILE A 4 -41.10 16.13 -12.82
N GLU A 5 -41.71 15.69 -13.93
CA GLU A 5 -42.28 14.34 -14.10
C GLU A 5 -41.17 13.30 -14.32
N THR A 6 -40.27 13.15 -13.35
CA THR A 6 -39.14 12.19 -13.41
C THR A 6 -39.62 10.74 -13.44
N THR A 7 -40.86 10.46 -13.02
CA THR A 7 -41.45 9.12 -13.11
C THR A 7 -41.65 8.65 -14.55
N ALA A 8 -41.79 9.56 -15.52
CA ALA A 8 -41.94 9.21 -16.93
C ALA A 8 -40.70 8.54 -17.55
N LEU A 9 -39.49 8.82 -17.01
CA LEU A 9 -38.21 8.24 -17.46
C LEU A 9 -37.57 7.34 -16.41
N LYS A 10 -38.33 6.87 -15.43
CA LYS A 10 -37.84 6.02 -14.34
C LYS A 10 -37.08 4.79 -14.85
N ASP A 11 -37.69 4.02 -15.75
CA ASP A 11 -37.08 2.80 -16.29
C ASP A 11 -35.83 3.13 -17.11
N ARG A 12 -35.79 4.30 -17.75
CA ARG A 12 -34.62 4.77 -18.51
C ARG A 12 -33.47 5.17 -17.59
N MET A 13 -33.77 5.86 -16.48
CA MET A 13 -32.76 6.18 -15.46
C MET A 13 -32.15 4.90 -14.87
N VAL A 14 -32.94 3.86 -14.63
CA VAL A 14 -32.42 2.55 -14.17
C VAL A 14 -31.53 1.93 -15.24
N ALA A 15 -31.98 1.86 -16.49
CA ALA A 15 -31.20 1.26 -17.57
C ALA A 15 -29.88 2.00 -17.86
N LEU A 16 -29.85 3.33 -17.73
CA LEU A 16 -28.62 4.12 -17.84
C LEU A 16 -27.72 3.95 -16.61
N ASN A 17 -28.29 3.78 -15.42
CA ASN A 17 -27.49 3.50 -14.21
C ASN A 17 -26.71 2.19 -14.32
N ASP A 18 -27.28 1.18 -14.98
CA ASP A 18 -26.63 -0.13 -15.19
C ASP A 18 -25.39 -0.06 -16.09
N THR A 19 -25.17 1.06 -16.79
CA THR A 19 -23.95 1.28 -17.62
C THR A 19 -22.86 2.04 -16.88
N ILE A 20 -23.14 2.55 -15.68
CA ILE A 20 -22.20 3.32 -14.86
C ILE A 20 -21.35 2.35 -14.04
N ASN A 21 -20.04 2.58 -14.01
CA ASN A 21 -19.12 1.84 -13.17
C ASN A 21 -19.12 2.42 -11.74
N TRP A 22 -19.70 1.70 -10.78
CA TRP A 22 -19.80 2.14 -9.39
C TRP A 22 -18.75 1.45 -8.53
N GLN A 23 -18.01 2.21 -7.75
CA GLN A 23 -17.11 1.70 -6.72
C GLN A 23 -17.64 2.06 -5.32
N PRO A 24 -18.20 1.09 -4.57
CA PRO A 24 -18.35 -0.33 -4.89
C PRO A 24 -19.64 -0.61 -5.68
N ASP A 25 -19.65 -1.68 -6.48
CA ASP A 25 -20.76 -2.08 -7.37
C ASP A 25 -22.12 -2.11 -6.65
N ALA A 26 -22.11 -2.59 -5.40
CA ALA A 26 -23.31 -2.73 -4.57
C ALA A 26 -24.05 -1.41 -4.31
N ILE A 27 -23.42 -0.24 -4.49
CA ILE A 27 -24.12 1.05 -4.38
C ILE A 27 -24.98 1.32 -5.61
N GLY A 28 -24.46 1.01 -6.81
CA GLY A 28 -25.14 1.19 -8.08
C GLY A 28 -26.38 0.32 -8.17
N GLU A 29 -26.27 -0.97 -7.87
CA GLU A 29 -27.41 -1.91 -7.86
C GLU A 29 -28.32 -1.69 -6.64
N GLY A 30 -27.72 -1.45 -5.46
CA GLY A 30 -28.44 -1.35 -4.20
C GLY A 30 -28.97 0.05 -3.92
N ARG A 31 -28.25 0.83 -3.11
CA ARG A 31 -28.77 2.08 -2.51
C ARG A 31 -29.26 3.10 -3.55
N PHE A 32 -28.57 3.20 -4.69
CA PHE A 32 -28.94 4.10 -5.78
C PHE A 32 -29.95 3.46 -6.73
N GLY A 33 -29.70 2.24 -7.22
CA GLY A 33 -30.62 1.47 -8.07
C GLY A 33 -32.02 1.31 -7.48
N GLU A 34 -32.14 0.79 -6.25
CA GLU A 34 -33.44 0.64 -5.55
C GLU A 34 -34.19 1.97 -5.41
N TRP A 35 -33.47 3.10 -5.37
CA TRP A 35 -34.10 4.41 -5.28
C TRP A 35 -34.65 4.89 -6.61
N LEU A 36 -33.92 4.66 -7.70
CA LEU A 36 -34.42 4.90 -9.06
C LEU A 36 -35.64 4.03 -9.34
N GLU A 37 -35.62 2.76 -8.92
CA GLU A 37 -36.76 1.84 -8.99
C GLU A 37 -37.97 2.26 -8.15
N ASN A 38 -37.82 3.20 -7.22
CA ASN A 38 -38.92 3.76 -6.43
C ASN A 38 -39.04 5.27 -6.61
N ASN A 39 -38.50 5.80 -7.72
CA ASN A 39 -38.47 7.23 -7.98
C ASN A 39 -39.88 7.83 -7.97
N VAL A 40 -39.97 9.04 -7.44
CA VAL A 40 -41.18 9.87 -7.41
C VAL A 40 -40.90 11.19 -8.09
N ASP A 41 -41.96 11.85 -8.60
CA ASP A 41 -41.79 13.13 -9.27
C ASP A 41 -41.06 14.14 -8.39
N TRP A 42 -40.07 14.79 -8.97
CA TRP A 42 -39.21 15.69 -8.24
C TRP A 42 -39.94 17.00 -7.97
N ALA A 43 -40.28 17.24 -6.70
CA ALA A 43 -40.78 18.53 -6.24
C ALA A 43 -39.70 19.61 -6.41
N LEU A 44 -39.81 20.42 -7.46
CA LEU A 44 -38.82 21.43 -7.84
C LEU A 44 -38.99 22.74 -7.07
N SER A 45 -40.21 23.26 -6.97
CA SER A 45 -40.44 24.60 -6.40
C SER A 45 -40.10 24.70 -4.90
N ARG A 46 -39.51 25.82 -4.49
CA ARG A 46 -39.21 26.18 -3.10
C ARG A 46 -39.74 27.58 -2.78
N ARG A 47 -40.45 27.72 -1.66
CA ARG A 47 -40.86 29.03 -1.12
C ARG A 47 -39.76 29.63 -0.26
N ARG A 48 -38.77 30.24 -0.91
CA ARG A 48 -37.55 30.84 -0.31
C ARG A 48 -37.22 32.20 -0.96
N TYR A 49 -36.08 32.78 -0.58
CA TYR A 49 -35.65 34.12 -1.03
C TYR A 49 -34.32 34.13 -1.79
N TRP A 50 -33.43 33.15 -1.57
CA TRP A 50 -32.13 33.04 -2.22
C TRP A 50 -32.03 31.72 -2.98
N GLY A 51 -31.65 31.79 -4.25
CA GLY A 51 -31.62 30.66 -5.19
C GLY A 51 -32.19 31.06 -6.55
N THR A 52 -32.03 30.18 -7.54
CA THR A 52 -32.45 30.41 -8.93
C THR A 52 -33.97 30.59 -9.02
N PRO A 53 -34.48 31.71 -9.54
CA PRO A 53 -35.92 31.91 -9.70
C PRO A 53 -36.52 30.97 -10.74
N LEU A 54 -37.69 30.39 -10.43
CA LEU A 54 -38.41 29.58 -11.40
C LEU A 54 -38.92 30.48 -12.54
N PRO A 55 -38.54 30.26 -13.81
CA PRO A 55 -38.75 31.22 -14.89
C PRO A 55 -40.14 31.06 -15.53
N VAL A 56 -41.17 30.99 -14.69
CA VAL A 56 -42.57 30.85 -15.11
C VAL A 56 -43.34 32.11 -14.76
N TRP A 57 -44.01 32.68 -15.76
CA TRP A 57 -44.95 33.78 -15.60
C TRP A 57 -46.38 33.29 -15.75
N GLU A 58 -47.26 33.78 -14.88
CA GLU A 58 -48.70 33.50 -14.88
C GLU A 58 -49.50 34.79 -15.07
N SER A 59 -50.66 34.70 -15.72
CA SER A 59 -51.56 35.84 -15.91
C SER A 59 -52.30 36.18 -14.62
N ASP A 60 -52.38 37.48 -14.28
CA ASP A 60 -53.17 37.96 -13.14
C ASP A 60 -54.69 38.05 -13.40
N LYS A 61 -55.14 37.64 -14.59
CA LYS A 61 -56.55 37.62 -14.96
C LYS A 61 -57.27 36.47 -14.26
N GLU A 62 -58.40 36.79 -13.64
CA GLU A 62 -59.28 35.80 -12.99
C GLU A 62 -59.68 34.70 -13.99
N ASP A 63 -59.62 33.44 -13.53
CA ASP A 63 -59.87 32.21 -14.29
C ASP A 63 -58.93 31.95 -15.49
N SER A 64 -57.77 32.59 -15.56
CA SER A 64 -56.73 32.26 -16.55
C SER A 64 -55.89 31.07 -16.09
N ASP A 65 -55.67 30.10 -16.97
CA ASP A 65 -54.74 28.97 -16.82
C ASP A 65 -53.48 29.13 -17.69
N TYR A 66 -53.23 30.36 -18.17
CA TYR A 66 -52.12 30.65 -19.06
C TYR A 66 -50.81 30.84 -18.28
N TYR A 67 -49.83 30.01 -18.61
CA TYR A 67 -48.45 30.09 -18.16
C TYR A 67 -47.51 30.29 -19.34
N GLU A 68 -46.43 31.04 -19.12
CA GLU A 68 -45.35 31.24 -20.08
C GLU A 68 -44.00 30.99 -19.40
N VAL A 69 -43.17 30.15 -20.02
CA VAL A 69 -41.83 29.80 -19.51
C VAL A 69 -40.80 30.55 -20.35
N ILE A 70 -39.85 31.19 -19.69
CA ILE A 70 -38.78 31.96 -20.35
C ILE A 70 -37.47 31.17 -20.28
N GLY A 71 -36.88 30.88 -21.43
CA GLY A 71 -35.68 30.05 -21.56
C GLY A 71 -34.37 30.84 -21.66
N SER A 72 -34.42 32.15 -21.95
CA SER A 72 -33.21 32.96 -22.09
C SER A 72 -33.42 34.43 -21.70
N VAL A 73 -32.31 35.15 -21.50
CA VAL A 73 -32.32 36.61 -21.30
C VAL A 73 -32.88 37.32 -22.53
N GLU A 74 -32.56 36.84 -23.74
CA GLU A 74 -33.07 37.40 -24.99
C GLU A 74 -34.60 37.30 -25.06
N GLU A 75 -35.18 36.13 -24.77
CA GLU A 75 -36.63 35.96 -24.70
C GLU A 75 -37.24 36.89 -23.64
N LEU A 76 -36.61 37.06 -22.48
CA LEU A 76 -37.08 37.98 -21.45
C LEU A 76 -37.07 39.43 -21.94
N ARG A 77 -36.01 39.86 -22.64
CA ARG A 77 -35.89 41.19 -23.25
C ARG A 77 -36.98 41.45 -24.27
N GLU A 78 -37.33 40.47 -25.11
CA GLU A 78 -38.45 40.58 -26.05
C GLU A 78 -39.79 40.83 -25.36
N LYS A 79 -39.98 40.29 -24.14
CA LYS A 79 -41.22 40.45 -23.37
C LYS A 79 -41.33 41.77 -22.63
N CYS A 80 -40.28 42.14 -21.87
CA CYS A 80 -40.36 43.24 -20.91
C CYS A 80 -39.55 44.49 -21.30
N GLY A 81 -38.73 44.41 -22.35
CA GLY A 81 -38.01 45.54 -22.96
C GLY A 81 -37.18 46.33 -21.95
N ASP A 82 -37.41 47.65 -21.93
CA ASP A 82 -36.70 48.65 -21.12
C ASP A 82 -36.82 48.45 -19.58
N GLN A 83 -37.53 47.41 -19.11
CA GLN A 83 -37.53 47.01 -17.70
C GLN A 83 -36.22 46.32 -17.29
N LEU A 84 -35.47 45.76 -18.25
CA LEU A 84 -34.15 45.19 -18.02
C LEU A 84 -33.05 46.23 -18.29
N PRO A 85 -31.91 46.17 -17.57
CA PRO A 85 -30.74 46.98 -17.89
C PRO A 85 -30.27 46.76 -19.34
N GLU A 86 -29.77 47.79 -20.01
CA GLU A 86 -29.26 47.67 -21.39
C GLU A 86 -27.99 46.79 -21.45
N ASP A 87 -27.16 46.84 -20.41
CA ASP A 87 -25.94 46.06 -20.28
C ASP A 87 -26.19 44.77 -19.48
N ASP A 88 -25.67 43.64 -19.95
CA ASP A 88 -25.76 42.36 -19.25
C ASP A 88 -24.90 42.33 -17.98
N GLU A 89 -23.86 43.18 -17.88
CA GLU A 89 -23.05 43.30 -16.64
C GLU A 89 -23.86 43.81 -15.44
N ASP A 90 -24.89 44.62 -15.70
CA ASP A 90 -25.79 45.16 -14.67
C ASP A 90 -27.02 44.27 -14.43
N LEU A 91 -27.14 43.15 -15.14
CA LEU A 91 -28.28 42.24 -15.07
C LEU A 91 -28.20 41.34 -13.82
N ASP A 92 -29.17 41.51 -12.92
CA ASP A 92 -29.41 40.59 -11.82
C ASP A 92 -30.82 39.99 -11.92
N LEU A 93 -30.88 38.69 -12.24
CA LEU A 93 -32.12 37.93 -12.34
C LEU A 93 -32.54 37.28 -11.03
N HIS A 94 -31.89 37.58 -9.90
CA HIS A 94 -32.32 37.07 -8.60
C HIS A 94 -33.55 37.81 -8.07
N ARG A 95 -34.17 37.24 -7.03
CA ARG A 95 -35.11 37.98 -6.20
C ARG A 95 -34.35 39.05 -5.41
N PRO A 96 -34.90 40.27 -5.25
CA PRO A 96 -36.25 40.68 -5.63
C PRO A 96 -36.39 41.24 -7.06
N PHE A 97 -35.30 41.41 -7.81
CA PHE A 97 -35.27 42.17 -9.06
C PHE A 97 -36.17 41.57 -10.14
N VAL A 98 -36.06 40.25 -10.37
CA VAL A 98 -36.84 39.55 -11.40
C VAL A 98 -38.35 39.54 -11.12
N ASP A 99 -38.77 39.67 -9.86
CA ASP A 99 -40.19 39.67 -9.47
C ASP A 99 -40.94 40.90 -9.98
N GLY A 100 -40.22 41.97 -10.34
CA GLY A 100 -40.78 43.21 -10.87
C GLY A 100 -41.11 43.17 -12.37
N LEU A 101 -40.57 42.19 -13.10
CA LEU A 101 -40.66 42.12 -14.56
C LEU A 101 -42.04 41.63 -15.00
N THR A 102 -42.74 42.42 -15.82
CA THR A 102 -44.11 42.13 -16.26
C THR A 102 -44.38 42.54 -17.71
N TRP A 103 -45.36 41.90 -18.35
CA TRP A 103 -45.84 42.27 -19.69
C TRP A 103 -47.33 41.94 -19.84
N LYS A 104 -47.93 42.33 -20.96
CA LYS A 104 -49.33 42.02 -21.25
C LYS A 104 -49.45 40.62 -21.85
N GLY A 105 -50.23 39.76 -21.22
CA GLY A 105 -50.51 38.40 -21.69
C GLY A 105 -51.48 38.36 -22.87
N PRO A 106 -51.54 37.23 -23.60
CA PRO A 106 -52.42 37.05 -24.76
C PRO A 106 -53.91 37.06 -24.40
N ASP A 107 -54.25 36.74 -23.15
CA ASP A 107 -55.60 36.80 -22.58
C ASP A 107 -56.02 38.23 -22.15
N GLY A 108 -55.10 39.19 -22.27
CA GLY A 108 -55.26 40.59 -21.88
C GLY A 108 -54.93 40.91 -20.42
N GLY A 109 -54.54 39.91 -19.60
CA GLY A 109 -54.04 40.09 -18.24
C GLY A 109 -52.58 40.58 -18.20
N THR A 110 -52.06 40.80 -17.00
CA THR A 110 -50.63 41.10 -16.77
C THR A 110 -49.91 39.82 -16.37
N MET A 111 -48.86 39.46 -17.11
CA MET A 111 -48.00 38.33 -16.79
C MET A 111 -47.08 38.70 -15.62
N ARG A 112 -47.04 37.86 -14.58
CA ARG A 112 -46.21 38.03 -13.39
C ARG A 112 -45.50 36.73 -13.08
N ARG A 113 -44.23 36.80 -12.69
CA ARG A 113 -43.47 35.61 -12.31
C ARG A 113 -44.11 34.94 -11.09
N VAL A 114 -44.18 33.62 -11.10
CA VAL A 114 -44.54 32.86 -9.89
C VAL A 114 -43.50 33.13 -8.78
N PRO A 115 -43.88 33.17 -7.50
CA PRO A 115 -42.95 33.57 -6.43
C PRO A 115 -41.92 32.49 -6.08
N ASP A 116 -42.09 31.26 -6.56
CA ASP A 116 -41.27 30.10 -6.23
C ASP A 116 -39.85 30.20 -6.82
N LEU A 117 -38.88 29.61 -6.10
CA LEU A 117 -37.51 29.37 -6.54
C LEU A 117 -37.32 27.89 -6.88
N ILE A 118 -36.21 27.56 -7.53
CA ILE A 118 -35.78 26.20 -7.87
C ILE A 118 -35.11 25.52 -6.66
N ASP A 119 -35.16 24.19 -6.63
CA ASP A 119 -34.45 23.36 -5.66
C ASP A 119 -32.94 23.41 -5.87
N VAL A 120 -32.15 23.54 -4.81
CA VAL A 120 -30.68 23.68 -4.94
C VAL A 120 -30.00 22.47 -5.58
N TRP A 121 -30.61 21.29 -5.48
CA TRP A 121 -30.12 20.09 -6.17
C TRP A 121 -30.27 20.17 -7.70
N PHE A 122 -31.21 20.98 -8.20
CA PHE A 122 -31.29 21.26 -9.63
C PHE A 122 -30.12 22.13 -10.07
N ASP A 123 -29.74 23.15 -9.28
CA ASP A 123 -28.57 23.98 -9.58
C ASP A 123 -27.29 23.12 -9.62
N SER A 124 -27.06 22.26 -8.63
CA SER A 124 -25.87 21.40 -8.61
C SER A 124 -25.92 20.27 -9.65
N GLY A 125 -27.09 19.71 -9.92
CA GLY A 125 -27.29 18.74 -11.01
C GLY A 125 -27.15 19.38 -12.39
N ALA A 126 -27.27 20.71 -12.48
CA ALA A 126 -27.09 21.46 -13.70
C ALA A 126 -25.65 21.86 -14.03
N MET A 127 -24.75 21.65 -13.09
CA MET A 127 -23.33 21.98 -13.22
C MET A 127 -22.70 21.52 -14.55
N PRO A 128 -22.92 20.29 -15.07
CA PRO A 128 -22.21 19.80 -16.27
C PRO A 128 -22.38 20.69 -17.50
N TYR A 129 -23.54 21.32 -17.66
CA TYR A 129 -23.89 22.17 -18.80
C TYR A 129 -23.92 23.66 -18.43
N ALA A 130 -24.40 24.01 -17.24
CA ALA A 130 -24.51 25.41 -16.81
C ALA A 130 -23.14 26.09 -16.66
N GLN A 131 -22.08 25.34 -16.31
CA GLN A 131 -20.72 25.88 -16.20
C GLN A 131 -20.18 26.41 -17.55
N TRP A 132 -20.68 25.85 -18.65
CA TRP A 132 -20.28 26.19 -20.02
C TRP A 132 -21.17 27.26 -20.65
N HIS A 133 -22.19 27.74 -19.93
CA HIS A 133 -23.24 28.58 -20.50
C HIS A 133 -23.97 27.88 -21.67
N TYR A 134 -23.97 26.54 -21.70
CA TYR A 134 -24.73 25.74 -22.65
C TYR A 134 -26.24 25.99 -22.46
N PRO A 135 -27.04 26.10 -23.54
CA PRO A 135 -26.71 25.88 -24.95
C PRO A 135 -26.28 27.14 -25.73
N PHE A 136 -25.96 28.24 -25.05
CA PHE A 136 -25.69 29.52 -25.71
C PHE A 136 -24.24 29.65 -26.19
N GLU A 137 -23.30 29.09 -25.42
CA GLU A 137 -21.86 29.17 -25.66
C GLU A 137 -21.17 27.84 -25.34
N ASN A 138 -19.91 27.71 -25.78
CA ASN A 138 -18.99 26.62 -25.44
C ASN A 138 -19.54 25.19 -25.68
N GLU A 139 -20.29 25.01 -26.77
CA GLU A 139 -20.84 23.72 -27.19
C GLU A 139 -19.74 22.66 -27.38
N ASP A 140 -18.65 22.99 -28.08
CA ASP A 140 -17.52 22.09 -28.28
C ASP A 140 -16.87 21.64 -26.95
N ASP A 141 -16.75 22.56 -25.97
CA ASP A 141 -16.20 22.22 -24.65
C ASP A 141 -17.16 21.33 -23.85
N PHE A 142 -18.48 21.59 -23.93
CA PHE A 142 -19.48 20.72 -23.31
C PHE A 142 -19.44 19.31 -23.92
N GLU A 143 -19.49 19.20 -25.25
CA GLU A 143 -19.47 17.90 -25.95
C GLU A 143 -18.19 17.11 -25.70
N ALA A 144 -17.05 17.78 -25.53
CA ALA A 144 -15.78 17.12 -25.24
C ALA A 144 -15.65 16.62 -23.79
N ASN A 145 -16.48 17.12 -22.86
CA ASN A 145 -16.38 16.83 -21.42
C ASN A 145 -17.66 16.20 -20.83
N PHE A 146 -18.65 15.85 -21.66
CA PHE A 146 -19.89 15.17 -21.26
C PHE A 146 -20.07 13.88 -22.07
N PRO A 147 -20.30 12.72 -21.43
CA PRO A 147 -20.33 12.50 -19.97
C PRO A 147 -18.95 12.65 -19.31
N ALA A 148 -18.93 12.90 -18.00
CA ALA A 148 -17.66 12.98 -17.25
C ALA A 148 -17.07 11.58 -16.99
N ASP A 149 -15.76 11.40 -17.17
CA ASP A 149 -15.13 10.09 -16.94
C ASP A 149 -15.21 9.64 -15.47
N PHE A 150 -15.08 10.56 -14.50
CA PHE A 150 -14.96 10.21 -13.08
C PHE A 150 -15.50 11.28 -12.12
N ILE A 151 -16.21 10.83 -11.09
CA ILE A 151 -16.56 11.63 -9.90
C ILE A 151 -16.36 10.84 -8.60
N ALA A 152 -16.11 11.54 -7.48
CA ALA A 152 -16.00 10.89 -6.17
C ALA A 152 -16.58 11.76 -5.04
N GLU A 153 -17.60 11.25 -4.35
CA GLU A 153 -18.26 11.95 -3.24
C GLU A 153 -18.79 10.96 -2.18
N GLY A 154 -19.23 11.48 -1.04
CA GLY A 154 -19.76 10.66 0.06
C GLY A 154 -21.05 9.91 -0.27
N VAL A 155 -21.29 8.80 0.43
CA VAL A 155 -22.49 7.94 0.28
C VAL A 155 -23.84 8.67 0.47
N ASP A 156 -23.86 9.84 1.09
CA ASP A 156 -25.04 10.69 1.17
C ASP A 156 -25.46 11.27 -0.19
N GLN A 157 -24.55 11.37 -1.15
CA GLN A 157 -24.84 11.90 -2.49
C GLN A 157 -25.69 10.98 -3.37
N THR A 158 -25.91 9.71 -2.99
CA THR A 158 -26.90 8.82 -3.64
C THR A 158 -28.35 9.32 -3.52
N ARG A 159 -28.58 10.38 -2.75
CA ARG A 159 -29.86 11.08 -2.57
C ARG A 159 -29.76 12.58 -2.86
N GLY A 160 -28.60 13.03 -3.32
CA GLY A 160 -28.27 14.43 -3.58
C GLY A 160 -27.73 14.57 -4.98
N TRP A 161 -26.44 14.89 -5.10
CA TRP A 161 -25.81 15.28 -6.36
C TRP A 161 -25.79 14.18 -7.41
N PHE A 162 -25.48 12.93 -7.05
CA PHE A 162 -25.49 11.81 -8.00
C PHE A 162 -26.86 11.67 -8.65
N TYR A 163 -27.93 11.75 -7.85
CA TYR A 163 -29.29 11.69 -8.37
C TYR A 163 -29.59 12.86 -9.31
N SER A 164 -29.33 14.10 -8.88
CA SER A 164 -29.73 15.25 -9.68
C SER A 164 -28.95 15.35 -11.00
N LEU A 165 -27.66 15.01 -11.00
CA LEU A 165 -26.87 14.85 -12.21
C LEU A 165 -27.49 13.82 -13.15
N HIS A 166 -27.69 12.59 -12.66
CA HIS A 166 -28.20 11.48 -13.47
C HIS A 166 -29.61 11.73 -14.01
N ALA A 167 -30.50 12.28 -13.17
CA ALA A 167 -31.87 12.58 -13.54
C ALA A 167 -31.94 13.64 -14.64
N ILE A 168 -31.16 14.72 -14.53
CA ILE A 168 -31.22 15.78 -15.54
C ILE A 168 -30.54 15.33 -16.84
N ALA A 169 -29.41 14.62 -16.76
CA ALA A 169 -28.77 14.04 -17.94
C ALA A 169 -29.72 13.10 -18.70
N THR A 170 -30.42 12.22 -17.98
CA THR A 170 -31.44 11.34 -18.57
C THR A 170 -32.60 12.12 -19.20
N LEU A 171 -33.09 13.16 -18.52
CA LEU A 171 -34.23 13.96 -18.99
C LEU A 171 -33.93 14.78 -20.24
N VAL A 172 -32.73 15.37 -20.32
CA VAL A 172 -32.39 16.36 -21.35
C VAL A 172 -31.62 15.73 -22.51
N PHE A 173 -30.76 14.75 -22.23
CA PHE A 173 -29.82 14.19 -23.20
C PHE A 173 -30.01 12.69 -23.46
N ASP A 174 -30.86 12.01 -22.67
CA ASP A 174 -31.02 10.54 -22.72
C ASP A 174 -29.70 9.77 -22.51
N ASP A 175 -28.83 10.31 -21.67
CA ASP A 175 -27.49 9.80 -21.39
C ASP A 175 -27.13 9.84 -19.89
N VAL A 176 -26.02 9.21 -19.50
CA VAL A 176 -25.44 9.31 -18.15
C VAL A 176 -24.74 10.65 -17.98
N ALA A 177 -24.65 11.14 -16.74
CA ALA A 177 -23.86 12.34 -16.43
C ALA A 177 -22.37 12.04 -16.20
N TYR A 178 -22.07 10.78 -15.87
CA TYR A 178 -20.75 10.31 -15.46
C TYR A 178 -20.61 8.82 -15.75
N GLU A 179 -19.39 8.38 -16.05
CA GLU A 179 -19.09 6.98 -16.38
C GLU A 179 -18.60 6.18 -15.17
N ASN A 180 -17.76 6.78 -14.31
CA ASN A 180 -17.19 6.12 -13.13
C ASN A 180 -17.47 6.91 -11.84
N VAL A 181 -17.89 6.22 -10.77
CA VAL A 181 -18.22 6.84 -9.48
C VAL A 181 -17.54 6.11 -8.34
N VAL A 182 -16.71 6.80 -7.56
CA VAL A 182 -16.23 6.31 -6.26
C VAL A 182 -17.07 6.90 -5.14
N VAL A 183 -17.72 6.04 -4.36
CA VAL A 183 -18.60 6.45 -3.26
C VAL A 183 -17.87 6.32 -1.94
N ASN A 184 -17.40 7.44 -1.41
CA ASN A 184 -16.52 7.46 -0.25
C ASN A 184 -17.23 7.02 1.04
N GLY A 185 -16.52 6.25 1.86
CA GLY A 185 -16.88 5.97 3.24
C GLY A 185 -16.71 7.17 4.16
N LEU A 186 -17.03 7.00 5.44
CA LEU A 186 -16.88 8.06 6.44
C LEU A 186 -15.52 8.00 7.12
N VAL A 187 -14.95 9.17 7.37
CA VAL A 187 -13.81 9.31 8.29
C VAL A 187 -14.33 9.27 9.73
N LEU A 188 -13.84 8.30 10.50
CA LEU A 188 -14.17 8.05 11.89
C LEU A 188 -12.97 8.38 12.78
N ASP A 189 -13.21 8.57 14.08
CA ASP A 189 -12.12 8.66 15.06
C ASP A 189 -11.37 7.33 15.21
N GLU A 190 -10.30 7.33 16.00
CA GLU A 190 -9.44 6.16 16.22
C GLU A 190 -10.19 4.94 16.79
N ASP A 191 -11.29 5.18 17.51
CA ASP A 191 -12.15 4.16 18.11
C ASP A 191 -13.29 3.71 17.17
N GLY A 192 -13.39 4.29 15.97
CA GLY A 192 -14.44 4.00 14.99
C GLY A 192 -15.78 4.70 15.26
N ASN A 193 -15.79 5.77 16.07
CA ASN A 193 -16.97 6.59 16.26
C ASN A 193 -17.04 7.74 15.25
N LYS A 194 -18.25 8.14 14.89
CA LYS A 194 -18.47 9.35 14.10
C LYS A 194 -17.95 10.58 14.85
N MET A 195 -17.11 11.37 14.19
CA MET A 195 -16.56 12.62 14.73
C MET A 195 -17.67 13.67 14.91
N SER A 196 -17.67 14.37 16.04
CA SER A 196 -18.55 15.52 16.27
C SER A 196 -17.95 16.51 17.26
N LYS A 197 -18.15 17.82 17.01
CA LYS A 197 -17.69 18.89 17.92
C LYS A 197 -18.19 18.72 19.35
N SER A 198 -19.39 18.15 19.52
CA SER A 198 -19.99 17.87 20.83
C SER A 198 -19.29 16.76 21.60
N LYS A 199 -18.65 15.80 20.92
CA LYS A 199 -17.89 14.70 21.53
C LYS A 199 -16.42 15.08 21.77
N GLY A 200 -15.95 16.16 21.16
CA GLY A 200 -14.56 16.60 21.28
C GLY A 200 -13.54 15.67 20.60
N ASN A 201 -14.00 14.79 19.71
CA ASN A 201 -13.21 13.80 18.98
C ASN A 201 -12.97 14.20 17.50
N THR A 202 -13.15 15.49 17.17
CA THR A 202 -12.90 16.00 15.82
C THR A 202 -11.42 16.26 15.63
N VAL A 203 -10.88 15.80 14.52
CA VAL A 203 -9.55 16.15 14.05
C VAL A 203 -9.64 17.40 13.15
N GLU A 204 -8.76 18.37 13.37
CA GLU A 204 -8.65 19.56 12.52
C GLU A 204 -7.67 19.26 11.36
N PRO A 205 -8.11 19.30 10.10
CA PRO A 205 -7.27 18.84 8.98
C PRO A 205 -5.96 19.62 8.79
N PHE A 206 -5.96 20.94 8.99
CA PHE A 206 -4.77 21.78 8.81
C PHE A 206 -3.76 21.58 9.92
N GLU A 207 -4.20 21.37 11.17
CA GLU A 207 -3.28 21.03 12.27
C GLU A 207 -2.51 19.73 11.97
N VAL A 208 -3.20 18.70 11.45
CA VAL A 208 -2.54 17.46 11.06
C VAL A 208 -1.58 17.66 9.88
N ILE A 209 -1.97 18.44 8.87
CA ILE A 209 -1.10 18.72 7.72
C ILE A 209 0.16 19.48 8.18
N ASP A 210 0.04 20.41 9.12
CA ASP A 210 1.18 21.16 9.66
C ASP A 210 2.14 20.24 10.44
N ASP A 211 1.62 19.27 11.21
CA ASP A 211 2.43 18.38 12.04
C ASP A 211 3.09 17.22 11.24
N TYR A 212 2.37 16.67 10.26
CA TYR A 212 2.77 15.45 9.55
C TYR A 212 3.12 15.66 8.08
N GLY A 213 2.69 16.76 7.48
CA GLY A 213 2.80 17.02 6.04
C GLY A 213 1.64 16.43 5.24
N ALA A 214 1.28 17.10 4.15
CA ALA A 214 0.13 16.71 3.31
C ALA A 214 0.25 15.29 2.77
N ASP A 215 1.44 14.86 2.35
CA ASP A 215 1.64 13.54 1.74
C ASP A 215 1.46 12.39 2.72
N VAL A 216 1.89 12.55 3.98
CA VAL A 216 1.66 11.53 5.01
C VAL A 216 0.17 11.36 5.26
N VAL A 217 -0.58 12.46 5.30
CA VAL A 217 -2.05 12.43 5.47
C VAL A 217 -2.73 11.79 4.27
N ARG A 218 -2.40 12.22 3.04
CA ARG A 218 -2.97 11.66 1.81
C ARG A 218 -2.67 10.18 1.68
N TRP A 219 -1.41 9.79 1.88
CA TRP A 219 -1.00 8.39 1.79
C TRP A 219 -1.67 7.54 2.86
N PHE A 220 -1.79 8.03 4.10
CA PHE A 220 -2.53 7.32 5.15
C PHE A 220 -3.99 7.12 4.80
N MET A 221 -4.66 8.14 4.26
CA MET A 221 -6.06 8.01 3.85
C MET A 221 -6.23 6.99 2.73
N MET A 222 -5.28 6.91 1.79
CA MET A 222 -5.35 5.99 0.66
C MET A 222 -4.90 4.57 1.01
N SER A 223 -3.84 4.36 1.80
CA SER A 223 -3.29 3.01 2.04
C SER A 223 -3.96 2.26 3.20
N ASN A 224 -4.67 2.95 4.10
CA ASN A 224 -5.21 2.32 5.31
C ASN A 224 -6.55 1.61 5.07
N ALA A 225 -7.42 2.16 4.22
CA ALA A 225 -8.70 1.55 3.86
C ALA A 225 -9.11 1.92 2.42
N PRO A 226 -9.78 1.03 1.68
CA PRO A 226 -10.38 1.37 0.39
C PRO A 226 -11.27 2.61 0.50
N PRO A 227 -11.34 3.48 -0.54
CA PRO A 227 -12.09 4.73 -0.48
C PRO A 227 -13.56 4.57 -0.05
N TRP A 228 -14.19 3.45 -0.43
CA TRP A 228 -15.58 3.13 -0.11
C TRP A 228 -15.81 2.54 1.28
N GLU A 229 -14.76 2.25 2.03
CA GLU A 229 -14.85 1.80 3.42
C GLU A 229 -14.68 2.95 4.41
N ASN A 230 -15.14 2.76 5.65
CA ASN A 230 -14.94 3.76 6.69
C ASN A 230 -13.48 3.75 7.17
N LEU A 231 -12.80 4.88 7.04
CA LEU A 231 -11.45 5.08 7.53
C LEU A 231 -11.45 5.39 9.03
N ARG A 232 -10.66 4.65 9.82
CA ARG A 232 -10.37 5.02 11.22
C ARG A 232 -9.14 5.91 11.27
N PHE A 233 -9.37 7.20 11.47
CA PHE A 233 -8.30 8.17 11.48
C PHE A 233 -7.54 8.13 12.80
N SER A 234 -6.22 7.89 12.75
CA SER A 234 -5.38 7.86 13.95
C SER A 234 -4.04 8.55 13.72
N GLU A 235 -3.67 9.46 14.63
CA GLU A 235 -2.35 10.10 14.61
C GLU A 235 -1.22 9.11 14.86
N ARG A 236 -1.48 8.01 15.58
CA ARG A 236 -0.50 6.92 15.71
C ARG A 236 -0.20 6.31 14.35
N GLY A 237 -1.22 6.04 13.54
CA GLY A 237 -1.07 5.53 12.19
C GLY A 237 -0.26 6.46 11.29
N LEU A 238 -0.48 7.78 11.37
CA LEU A 238 0.33 8.77 10.64
C LEU A 238 1.81 8.73 11.05
N ARG A 239 2.09 8.67 12.36
CA ARG A 239 3.47 8.56 12.89
C ARG A 239 4.15 7.29 12.44
N ASP A 240 3.44 6.16 12.48
CA ASP A 240 3.95 4.88 12.04
C ASP A 240 4.26 4.93 10.55
N LEU A 241 3.32 5.35 9.71
CA LEU A 241 3.49 5.48 8.26
C LEU A 241 4.68 6.38 7.88
N ARG A 242 4.79 7.55 8.52
CA ARG A 242 5.92 8.47 8.31
C ARG A 242 7.26 7.78 8.57
N ARG A 243 7.33 6.93 9.60
CA ARG A 243 8.57 6.22 9.98
C ARG A 243 8.82 5.02 9.07
N THR A 244 7.81 4.21 8.80
CA THR A 244 7.97 2.90 8.14
C THR A 244 8.04 3.00 6.62
N PHE A 245 7.37 3.97 6.01
CA PHE A 245 7.38 4.16 4.57
C PHE A 245 8.27 5.35 4.16
N PHE A 246 7.84 6.58 4.44
CA PHE A 246 8.56 7.79 4.01
C PHE A 246 9.98 7.86 4.56
N GLY A 247 10.17 7.57 5.85
CA GLY A 247 11.50 7.52 6.47
C GLY A 247 12.38 6.40 5.89
N THR A 248 11.80 5.26 5.53
CA THR A 248 12.54 4.18 4.86
C THR A 248 13.01 4.62 3.48
N LEU A 249 12.12 5.21 2.67
CA LEU A 249 12.46 5.70 1.34
C LEU A 249 13.50 6.83 1.39
N GLU A 250 13.37 7.76 2.33
CA GLU A 250 14.38 8.80 2.59
C GLU A 250 15.74 8.21 2.96
N ASN A 251 15.78 7.12 3.75
CA ASN A 251 17.00 6.41 4.10
C ASN A 251 17.63 5.71 2.89
N VAL A 252 16.83 5.08 2.02
CA VAL A 252 17.30 4.46 0.76
C VAL A 252 17.93 5.53 -0.12
N TYR A 253 17.23 6.65 -0.34
CA TYR A 253 17.76 7.78 -1.10
C TYR A 253 19.04 8.34 -0.47
N SER A 254 19.07 8.56 0.84
CA SER A 254 20.24 9.11 1.55
C SER A 254 21.46 8.21 1.44
N PHE A 255 21.26 6.88 1.56
CA PHE A 255 22.31 5.89 1.31
C PHE A 255 22.82 6.02 -0.12
N PHE A 256 21.92 5.96 -1.11
CA PHE A 256 22.27 6.06 -2.52
C PHE A 256 23.06 7.33 -2.83
N ALA A 257 22.53 8.50 -2.43
CA ALA A 257 23.13 9.80 -2.67
C ALA A 257 24.51 9.94 -2.03
N THR A 258 24.71 9.40 -0.82
CA THR A 258 26.01 9.42 -0.13
C THR A 258 27.08 8.72 -0.95
N TYR A 259 26.84 7.46 -1.33
CA TYR A 259 27.84 6.68 -2.08
C TYR A 259 27.97 7.16 -3.53
N ALA A 260 26.86 7.51 -4.18
CA ALA A 260 26.85 8.09 -5.52
C ALA A 260 27.72 9.36 -5.59
N ASN A 261 27.67 10.21 -4.57
CA ASN A 261 28.52 11.41 -4.49
C ASN A 261 30.00 11.08 -4.25
N ILE A 262 30.32 10.09 -3.42
CA ILE A 262 31.69 9.63 -3.19
C ILE A 262 32.31 9.08 -4.49
N ASP A 263 31.55 8.27 -5.24
CA ASP A 263 32.04 7.66 -6.47
C ASP A 263 31.90 8.55 -7.71
N GLY A 264 31.14 9.65 -7.60
CA GLY A 264 30.85 10.55 -8.71
C GLY A 264 29.90 9.93 -9.75
N PHE A 265 28.93 9.13 -9.31
CA PHE A 265 27.87 8.60 -10.18
C PHE A 265 27.00 9.75 -10.70
N ARG A 266 26.74 9.73 -12.02
CA ARG A 266 26.00 10.76 -12.76
C ARG A 266 25.06 10.17 -13.81
N TYR A 267 24.88 8.85 -13.83
CA TYR A 267 24.07 8.15 -14.84
C TYR A 267 24.46 8.49 -16.29
N GLN A 268 25.75 8.73 -16.55
CA GLN A 268 26.23 9.14 -17.89
C GLN A 268 26.58 7.96 -18.81
N ARG A 269 26.62 6.75 -18.26
CA ARG A 269 26.87 5.52 -19.02
C ARG A 269 25.57 4.99 -19.57
N ASP A 270 25.67 4.22 -20.65
CA ASP A 270 24.51 3.51 -21.18
C ASP A 270 23.90 2.61 -20.10
N ARG A 271 22.57 2.49 -20.13
CA ARG A 271 21.84 1.58 -19.25
C ARG A 271 22.33 0.15 -19.50
N MET A 272 22.82 -0.49 -18.45
CA MET A 272 23.24 -1.89 -18.50
C MET A 272 22.00 -2.78 -18.70
N PRO A 273 22.01 -3.70 -19.68
CA PRO A 273 20.94 -4.70 -19.84
C PRO A 273 20.69 -5.45 -18.54
N VAL A 274 19.42 -5.75 -18.23
CA VAL A 274 19.05 -6.36 -16.95
C VAL A 274 19.73 -7.72 -16.79
N GLU A 275 19.81 -8.51 -17.86
CA GLU A 275 20.39 -9.85 -17.89
C GLU A 275 21.91 -9.87 -17.62
N GLU A 276 22.59 -8.73 -17.81
CA GLU A 276 24.01 -8.57 -17.51
C GLU A 276 24.26 -8.16 -16.04
N ARG A 277 23.20 -7.78 -15.31
CA ARG A 277 23.30 -7.40 -13.90
C ARG A 277 23.36 -8.65 -13.01
N PRO A 278 23.94 -8.56 -11.80
CA PRO A 278 23.80 -9.60 -10.79
C PRO A 278 22.34 -9.99 -10.52
N GLU A 279 22.10 -11.25 -10.16
CA GLU A 279 20.75 -11.81 -9.95
C GLU A 279 19.89 -11.00 -8.97
N LEU A 280 20.47 -10.45 -7.90
CA LEU A 280 19.75 -9.59 -6.96
C LEU A 280 19.22 -8.29 -7.62
N ASP A 281 19.96 -7.73 -8.57
CA ASP A 281 19.52 -6.56 -9.34
C ASP A 281 18.45 -6.94 -10.37
N GLN A 282 18.60 -8.10 -11.03
CA GLN A 282 17.58 -8.63 -11.93
C GLN A 282 16.25 -8.81 -11.18
N TRP A 283 16.31 -9.38 -9.98
CA TRP A 283 15.14 -9.60 -9.15
C TRP A 283 14.43 -8.29 -8.80
N ILE A 284 15.13 -7.27 -8.30
CA ILE A 284 14.46 -6.03 -7.88
C ILE A 284 13.90 -5.23 -9.06
N ILE A 285 14.52 -5.33 -10.25
CA ILE A 285 13.96 -4.73 -11.48
C ILE A 285 12.72 -5.50 -11.94
N SER A 286 12.72 -6.83 -11.86
CA SER A 286 11.52 -7.63 -12.10
C SER A 286 10.39 -7.24 -11.15
N ARG A 287 10.68 -7.15 -9.84
CA ARG A 287 9.75 -6.67 -8.82
C ARG A 287 9.23 -5.27 -9.12
N LEU A 288 10.09 -4.35 -9.57
CA LEU A 288 9.67 -3.01 -9.98
C LEU A 288 8.60 -3.07 -11.06
N HIS A 289 8.80 -3.87 -12.12
CA HIS A 289 7.83 -4.00 -13.21
C HIS A 289 6.53 -4.69 -12.77
N THR A 290 6.61 -5.72 -11.93
CA THR A 290 5.42 -6.36 -11.35
C THR A 290 4.65 -5.37 -10.45
N THR A 291 5.34 -4.55 -9.66
CA THR A 291 4.72 -3.48 -8.86
C THR A 291 4.12 -2.39 -9.75
N THR A 292 4.82 -1.96 -10.81
CA THR A 292 4.30 -0.98 -11.77
C THR A 292 3.00 -1.47 -12.39
N GLN A 293 2.95 -2.73 -12.83
CA GLN A 293 1.72 -3.32 -13.38
C GLN A 293 0.60 -3.34 -12.34
N ALA A 294 0.87 -3.81 -11.12
CA ALA A 294 -0.15 -3.85 -10.06
C ALA A 294 -0.69 -2.45 -9.70
N VAL A 295 0.17 -1.43 -9.72
CA VAL A 295 -0.24 -0.04 -9.50
C VAL A 295 -1.10 0.48 -10.66
N GLN A 296 -0.72 0.19 -11.91
CA GLN A 296 -1.50 0.58 -13.09
C GLN A 296 -2.89 -0.06 -13.05
N GLU A 297 -2.96 -1.38 -12.87
CA GLU A 297 -4.22 -2.12 -12.78
C GLU A 297 -5.12 -1.59 -11.65
N ALA A 298 -4.55 -1.36 -10.46
CA ALA A 298 -5.32 -0.84 -9.33
C ALA A 298 -5.83 0.59 -9.58
N LEU A 299 -5.04 1.47 -10.21
CA LEU A 299 -5.49 2.83 -10.54
C LEU A 299 -6.53 2.85 -11.67
N ASP A 300 -6.41 1.96 -12.65
CA ASP A 300 -7.42 1.77 -13.71
C ASP A 300 -8.77 1.27 -13.13
N GLU A 301 -8.71 0.53 -12.02
CA GLU A 301 -9.89 0.09 -11.25
C GLU A 301 -10.35 1.10 -10.18
N TYR A 302 -9.74 2.28 -10.10
CA TYR A 302 -10.01 3.30 -9.07
C TYR A 302 -9.77 2.83 -7.61
N ASP A 303 -8.84 1.88 -7.42
CA ASP A 303 -8.37 1.39 -6.12
C ASP A 303 -6.99 1.97 -5.74
N PRO A 304 -6.93 3.20 -5.18
CA PRO A 304 -5.68 3.79 -4.73
C PRO A 304 -5.07 3.07 -3.51
N THR A 305 -5.83 2.21 -2.82
CA THR A 305 -5.35 1.48 -1.64
C THR A 305 -4.42 0.36 -2.03
N THR A 306 -4.83 -0.46 -3.01
CA THR A 306 -3.99 -1.53 -3.54
C THR A 306 -2.75 -0.94 -4.21
N ALA A 307 -2.89 0.15 -4.97
CA ALA A 307 -1.77 0.87 -5.57
C ALA A 307 -0.76 1.36 -4.51
N ALA A 308 -1.22 2.04 -3.45
CA ALA A 308 -0.33 2.55 -2.41
C ALA A 308 0.41 1.41 -1.68
N ARG A 309 -0.28 0.33 -1.33
CA ARG A 309 0.33 -0.82 -0.65
C ARG A 309 1.37 -1.54 -1.50
N ALA A 310 1.12 -1.69 -2.80
CA ALA A 310 2.10 -2.28 -3.72
C ALA A 310 3.41 -1.47 -3.77
N VAL A 311 3.32 -0.13 -3.68
CA VAL A 311 4.50 0.74 -3.57
C VAL A 311 5.18 0.62 -2.19
N GLU A 312 4.41 0.54 -1.10
CA GLU A 312 4.96 0.32 0.25
C GLU A 312 5.77 -0.99 0.32
N ASP A 313 5.21 -2.08 -0.21
CA ASP A 313 5.84 -3.41 -0.24
C ASP A 313 7.12 -3.41 -1.10
N PHE A 314 7.10 -2.74 -2.26
CA PHE A 314 8.30 -2.60 -3.09
C PHE A 314 9.42 -1.81 -2.39
N VAL A 315 9.08 -0.73 -1.68
CA VAL A 315 10.07 0.04 -0.92
C VAL A 315 10.66 -0.79 0.23
N GLU A 316 9.87 -1.66 0.85
CA GLU A 316 10.35 -2.65 1.83
C GLU A 316 11.38 -3.59 1.19
N GLU A 317 11.04 -4.18 0.04
CA GLU A 317 11.90 -5.09 -0.73
C GLU A 317 13.21 -4.42 -1.15
N LEU A 318 13.12 -3.18 -1.65
CA LEU A 318 14.27 -2.38 -2.05
C LEU A 318 15.18 -2.07 -0.86
N SER A 319 14.62 -1.65 0.27
CA SER A 319 15.40 -1.26 1.45
C SER A 319 16.00 -2.45 2.20
N ASN A 320 15.13 -3.36 2.66
CA ASN A 320 15.48 -4.37 3.65
C ASN A 320 16.02 -5.65 3.02
N TRP A 321 15.82 -5.87 1.72
CA TRP A 321 16.37 -7.02 1.02
C TRP A 321 17.45 -6.62 0.04
N HIS A 322 17.09 -5.91 -1.04
CA HIS A 322 18.04 -5.56 -2.11
C HIS A 322 19.20 -4.72 -1.59
N LEU A 323 18.91 -3.54 -1.03
CA LEU A 323 19.94 -2.58 -0.65
C LEU A 323 20.80 -3.14 0.48
N ARG A 324 20.18 -3.72 1.51
CA ARG A 324 20.89 -4.31 2.66
C ARG A 324 21.89 -5.39 2.22
N ARG A 325 21.50 -6.28 1.31
CA ARG A 325 22.37 -7.36 0.82
C ARG A 325 23.39 -6.89 -0.22
N SER A 326 23.16 -5.74 -0.84
CA SER A 326 24.06 -5.19 -1.85
C SER A 326 25.01 -4.10 -1.36
N ARG A 327 24.93 -3.67 -0.08
CA ARG A 327 25.74 -2.57 0.49
C ARG A 327 27.23 -2.68 0.20
N SER A 328 27.79 -3.88 0.30
CA SER A 328 29.23 -4.12 0.08
C SER A 328 29.70 -3.71 -1.33
N ARG A 329 28.81 -3.74 -2.33
CA ARG A 329 29.12 -3.31 -3.71
C ARG A 329 29.34 -1.80 -3.82
N PHE A 330 28.75 -1.01 -2.93
CA PHE A 330 28.92 0.44 -2.87
C PHE A 330 30.25 0.84 -2.18
N TRP A 331 30.80 -0.01 -1.31
CA TRP A 331 32.02 0.27 -0.54
C TRP A 331 33.35 0.05 -1.27
N ALA A 332 33.37 -0.75 -2.35
CA ALA A 332 34.61 -1.09 -3.04
C ALA A 332 35.32 0.17 -3.57
N SER A 333 36.57 0.38 -3.15
CA SER A 333 37.30 1.62 -3.44
C SER A 333 37.77 1.71 -4.88
N LYS A 334 37.60 2.88 -5.51
CA LYS A 334 38.10 3.22 -6.87
C LYS A 334 39.61 3.02 -7.08
N LYS A 335 40.41 2.86 -6.02
CA LYS A 335 41.88 2.77 -6.06
C LYS A 335 42.44 1.38 -6.38
N ASP A 336 41.64 0.32 -6.25
CA ASP A 336 42.14 -1.06 -6.40
C ASP A 336 42.36 -1.44 -7.87
N GLU A 337 41.64 -0.79 -8.80
CA GLU A 337 41.77 -1.05 -10.23
C GLU A 337 42.99 -0.35 -10.88
N GLN A 338 43.45 0.80 -10.36
CA GLN A 338 44.55 1.56 -10.98
C GLN A 338 45.96 1.09 -10.59
N ASN A 339 46.13 0.46 -9.43
CA ASN A 339 47.45 0.06 -8.92
C ASN A 339 47.72 -1.46 -8.97
N GLY A 340 46.77 -2.28 -9.46
CA GLY A 340 46.96 -3.73 -9.51
C GLY A 340 47.19 -4.39 -8.14
N GLN A 341 46.90 -3.67 -7.05
CA GLN A 341 46.88 -4.20 -5.69
C GLN A 341 45.43 -4.30 -5.27
N ALA A 342 44.99 -5.53 -4.98
CA ALA A 342 43.73 -5.77 -4.31
C ALA A 342 43.75 -5.05 -2.96
N GLY A 343 42.96 -4.00 -2.81
CA GLY A 343 42.62 -3.46 -1.51
C GLY A 343 41.82 -4.52 -0.75
N GLN A 344 42.05 -4.59 0.55
CA GLN A 344 41.53 -5.64 1.44
C GLN A 344 40.00 -5.61 1.66
N GLY A 345 39.26 -4.73 0.97
CA GLY A 345 37.79 -4.66 1.03
C GLY A 345 37.12 -5.27 -0.20
N GLY A 346 37.44 -6.53 -0.53
CA GLY A 346 36.80 -7.29 -1.62
C GLY A 346 36.89 -6.67 -3.03
N THR A 347 37.41 -7.42 -4.01
CA THR A 347 37.41 -6.95 -5.41
C THR A 347 36.00 -7.02 -6.01
N VAL A 348 35.19 -5.97 -5.86
CA VAL A 348 33.97 -5.76 -6.66
C VAL A 348 34.39 -5.11 -7.97
N SER A 349 34.03 -5.70 -9.11
CA SER A 349 34.34 -5.09 -10.41
C SER A 349 33.61 -3.76 -10.59
N ALA A 350 34.20 -2.81 -11.31
CA ALA A 350 33.53 -1.57 -11.68
C ALA A 350 32.15 -1.79 -12.32
N GLU A 351 31.98 -2.87 -13.10
CA GLU A 351 30.70 -3.26 -13.71
C GLU A 351 29.64 -3.61 -12.67
N LYS A 352 29.96 -4.41 -11.65
CA LYS A 352 29.00 -4.77 -10.59
C LYS A 352 28.63 -3.58 -9.72
N LYS A 353 29.56 -2.63 -9.54
CA LYS A 353 29.31 -1.39 -8.82
C LYS A 353 28.41 -0.46 -9.63
N GLU A 354 28.66 -0.32 -10.93
CA GLU A 354 27.80 0.41 -11.86
C GLU A 354 26.38 -0.16 -11.90
N ALA A 355 26.24 -1.49 -12.03
CA ALA A 355 24.96 -2.19 -12.02
C ALA A 355 24.13 -1.86 -10.75
N ALA A 356 24.78 -1.87 -9.58
CA ALA A 356 24.12 -1.54 -8.32
C ALA A 356 23.62 -0.09 -8.28
N TYR A 357 24.41 0.87 -8.76
CA TYR A 357 23.98 2.27 -8.85
C TYR A 357 22.84 2.49 -9.84
N GLN A 358 22.95 1.93 -11.05
CA GLN A 358 21.90 2.07 -12.06
C GLN A 358 20.59 1.45 -11.58
N THR A 359 20.66 0.26 -10.98
CA THR A 359 19.48 -0.43 -10.42
C THR A 359 18.78 0.39 -9.35
N VAL A 360 19.50 0.84 -8.32
CA VAL A 360 18.89 1.62 -7.23
C VAL A 360 18.36 2.97 -7.74
N TYR A 361 19.06 3.61 -8.68
CA TYR A 361 18.58 4.84 -9.31
C TYR A 361 17.26 4.61 -10.07
N GLU A 362 17.18 3.58 -10.91
CA GLU A 362 15.97 3.23 -11.66
C GLU A 362 14.78 2.94 -10.72
N CYS A 363 15.01 2.18 -9.64
CA CYS A 363 13.99 1.90 -8.64
C CYS A 363 13.51 3.17 -7.91
N LEU A 364 14.42 4.09 -7.57
CA LEU A 364 14.07 5.35 -6.89
C LEU A 364 13.30 6.31 -7.82
N GLU A 365 13.74 6.45 -9.08
CA GLU A 365 13.05 7.29 -10.07
C GLU A 365 11.65 6.77 -10.36
N ALA A 366 11.50 5.45 -10.57
CA ALA A 366 10.20 4.84 -10.80
C ALA A 366 9.28 4.95 -9.56
N THR A 367 9.81 4.71 -8.36
CA THR A 367 9.06 4.93 -7.09
C THR A 367 8.54 6.36 -7.00
N ALA A 368 9.38 7.36 -7.32
CA ALA A 368 8.99 8.77 -7.29
C ALA A 368 7.79 9.05 -8.22
N LYS A 369 7.80 8.47 -9.42
CA LYS A 369 6.69 8.58 -10.38
C LYS A 369 5.44 7.84 -9.91
N LEU A 370 5.55 6.58 -9.49
CA LEU A 370 4.44 5.74 -9.03
C LEU A 370 3.72 6.35 -7.82
N MET A 371 4.45 6.95 -6.88
CA MET A 371 3.85 7.54 -5.69
C MET A 371 3.25 8.93 -5.91
N SER A 372 3.64 9.64 -6.98
CA SER A 372 3.30 11.06 -7.18
C SER A 372 1.79 11.39 -7.26
N PRO A 373 0.88 10.52 -7.74
CA PRO A 373 -0.56 10.81 -7.71
C PRO A 373 -1.14 10.94 -6.29
N ILE A 374 -0.55 10.20 -5.32
CA ILE A 374 -1.00 10.15 -3.93
C ILE A 374 -0.16 11.10 -3.05
N ALA A 375 1.17 11.07 -3.19
CA ALA A 375 2.14 11.87 -2.44
C ALA A 375 2.95 12.79 -3.37
N PRO A 376 2.34 13.87 -3.89
CA PRO A 376 2.95 14.70 -4.92
C PRO A 376 4.21 15.43 -4.48
N PHE A 377 4.30 15.90 -3.24
CA PHE A 377 5.45 16.70 -2.81
C PHE A 377 6.70 15.85 -2.60
N PHE A 378 6.54 14.65 -2.04
CA PHE A 378 7.62 13.69 -1.81
C PHE A 378 8.05 13.06 -3.14
N GLY A 379 7.09 12.71 -4.01
CA GLY A 379 7.39 12.27 -5.37
C GLY A 379 8.20 13.32 -6.15
N GLU A 380 7.79 14.59 -6.10
CA GLU A 380 8.51 15.71 -6.72
C GLU A 380 9.92 15.88 -6.12
N TRP A 381 10.04 15.89 -4.80
CA TRP A 381 11.34 16.01 -4.12
C TRP A 381 12.29 14.88 -4.51
N LEU A 382 11.83 13.62 -4.46
CA LEU A 382 12.65 12.46 -4.77
C LEU A 382 13.08 12.49 -6.25
N TYR A 383 12.13 12.73 -7.15
CA TYR A 383 12.39 12.82 -8.58
C TYR A 383 13.44 13.89 -8.88
N ARG A 384 13.21 15.13 -8.44
CA ARG A 384 14.11 16.25 -8.73
C ARG A 384 15.50 16.07 -8.13
N THR A 385 15.58 15.54 -6.93
CA THR A 385 16.88 15.36 -6.27
C THR A 385 17.74 14.32 -7.02
N LEU A 386 17.11 13.36 -7.70
CA LEU A 386 17.79 12.44 -8.62
C LEU A 386 18.13 13.12 -9.95
N THR A 387 17.12 13.71 -10.61
CA THR A 387 17.19 14.15 -12.00
C THR A 387 17.94 15.46 -12.22
N GLU A 388 18.05 16.33 -11.22
CA GLU A 388 18.89 17.54 -11.29
C GLU A 388 20.37 17.21 -11.54
N VAL A 389 20.80 15.99 -11.20
CA VAL A 389 22.19 15.52 -11.36
C VAL A 389 22.38 14.67 -12.62
N THR A 390 21.39 13.86 -12.97
CA THR A 390 21.47 12.85 -14.04
C THR A 390 20.86 13.31 -15.37
N GLY A 391 19.98 14.30 -15.34
CA GLY A 391 19.09 14.67 -16.44
C GLY A 391 17.86 13.77 -16.45
N GLY A 392 16.69 14.34 -16.13
CA GLY A 392 15.41 13.66 -16.20
C GLY A 392 14.71 13.84 -17.54
N GLU A 393 13.67 13.03 -17.76
CA GLU A 393 12.71 13.20 -18.85
C GLU A 393 12.00 14.56 -18.80
N ALA A 394 11.73 15.08 -17.60
CA ALA A 394 11.04 16.35 -17.37
C ALA A 394 11.62 17.08 -16.15
N ASP A 395 11.26 18.36 -15.98
CA ASP A 395 11.70 19.20 -14.85
C ASP A 395 10.95 18.92 -13.53
N SER A 396 9.79 18.26 -13.62
CA SER A 396 8.92 17.88 -12.50
C SER A 396 8.38 16.48 -12.74
N VAL A 397 8.16 15.72 -11.66
CA VAL A 397 7.57 14.37 -11.74
C VAL A 397 6.18 14.42 -12.37
N HIS A 398 5.45 15.53 -12.16
CA HIS A 398 4.09 15.74 -12.66
C HIS A 398 4.02 16.07 -14.15
N LEU A 399 5.19 16.25 -14.79
CA LEU A 399 5.33 16.41 -16.23
C LEU A 399 5.99 15.20 -16.89
N ALA A 400 6.42 14.22 -16.10
CA ALA A 400 7.03 13.00 -16.59
C ALA A 400 5.95 11.96 -16.95
N SER A 401 6.27 11.05 -17.87
CA SER A 401 5.38 9.93 -18.20
C SER A 401 5.25 8.99 -17.00
N PHE A 402 4.03 8.50 -16.76
CA PHE A 402 3.80 7.44 -15.77
C PHE A 402 4.57 6.18 -16.18
N PRO A 403 5.17 5.42 -15.23
CA PRO A 403 5.97 4.26 -15.57
C PRO A 403 5.13 3.17 -16.25
N GLU A 404 5.71 2.50 -17.25
CA GLU A 404 5.11 1.36 -17.92
C GLU A 404 5.85 0.08 -17.51
N ALA A 405 5.10 -0.96 -17.16
CA ALA A 405 5.67 -2.28 -16.88
C ALA A 405 6.22 -2.92 -18.16
N ARG A 406 7.44 -3.47 -18.08
CA ARG A 406 8.09 -4.15 -19.22
C ARG A 406 8.10 -5.66 -19.01
N GLU A 407 7.26 -6.37 -19.76
CA GLU A 407 7.15 -7.83 -19.67
C GLU A 407 8.49 -8.55 -19.96
N ASP A 408 9.35 -7.99 -20.81
CA ASP A 408 10.65 -8.56 -21.15
C ASP A 408 11.69 -8.45 -20.01
N GLU A 409 11.44 -7.58 -19.03
CA GLU A 409 12.27 -7.41 -17.83
C GLU A 409 11.63 -8.02 -16.57
N ARG A 410 10.51 -8.75 -16.72
CA ARG A 410 9.86 -9.54 -15.66
C ARG A 410 10.30 -11.01 -15.73
N ASP A 411 10.79 -11.52 -14.62
CA ASP A 411 11.14 -12.92 -14.39
C ASP A 411 10.35 -13.44 -13.18
N GLU A 412 9.12 -13.90 -13.43
CA GLU A 412 8.23 -14.44 -12.39
C GLU A 412 8.83 -15.64 -11.66
N ALA A 413 9.67 -16.44 -12.33
CA ALA A 413 10.33 -17.56 -11.69
C ALA A 413 11.42 -17.08 -10.71
N LEU A 414 12.17 -16.03 -11.05
CA LEU A 414 13.11 -15.39 -10.12
C LEU A 414 12.40 -14.72 -8.95
N GLU A 415 11.29 -14.03 -9.21
CA GLU A 415 10.45 -13.45 -8.15
C GLU A 415 9.94 -14.51 -7.19
N HIS A 416 9.42 -15.63 -7.71
CA HIS A 416 8.97 -16.76 -6.90
C HIS A 416 10.09 -17.32 -6.02
N ARG A 417 11.26 -17.63 -6.60
CA ARG A 417 12.42 -18.13 -5.85
C ARG A 417 12.85 -17.17 -4.74
N MET A 418 12.91 -15.88 -5.02
CA MET A 418 13.29 -14.89 -4.01
C MET A 418 12.20 -14.69 -2.96
N GLY A 419 10.92 -14.83 -3.34
CA GLY A 419 9.79 -14.92 -2.42
C GLY A 419 9.96 -16.07 -1.43
N LEU A 420 10.28 -17.28 -1.91
CA LEU A 420 10.61 -18.42 -1.07
C LEU A 420 11.79 -18.12 -0.14
N ALA A 421 12.86 -17.51 -0.65
CA ALA A 421 14.01 -17.15 0.18
C ALA A 421 13.63 -16.19 1.32
N ARG A 422 12.79 -15.17 1.03
CA ARG A 422 12.29 -14.22 2.03
C ARG A 422 11.40 -14.90 3.07
N SER A 423 10.46 -15.75 2.66
CA SER A 423 9.59 -16.48 3.57
C SER A 423 10.34 -17.47 4.46
N ILE A 424 11.27 -18.25 3.89
CA ILE A 424 12.12 -19.15 4.68
C ILE A 424 12.94 -18.34 5.69
N ALA A 425 13.48 -17.19 5.28
CA ALA A 425 14.22 -16.32 6.17
C ALA A 425 13.35 -15.70 7.28
N SER A 426 12.18 -15.15 6.97
CA SER A 426 11.26 -14.58 7.97
C SER A 426 10.83 -15.62 8.99
N THR A 427 10.42 -16.81 8.53
CA THR A 427 10.02 -17.93 9.39
C THR A 427 11.21 -18.37 10.27
N THR A 428 12.40 -18.50 9.71
CA THR A 428 13.60 -18.86 10.50
C THR A 428 13.94 -17.80 11.54
N LEU A 429 13.86 -16.50 11.19
CA LEU A 429 14.12 -15.41 12.12
C LEU A 429 13.07 -15.34 13.25
N SER A 430 11.80 -15.66 12.94
CA SER A 430 10.74 -15.82 13.95
C SER A 430 11.09 -16.92 14.95
N LEU A 431 11.48 -18.10 14.45
CA LEU A 431 11.94 -19.23 15.27
C LEU A 431 13.15 -18.86 16.14
N ARG A 432 14.12 -18.13 15.60
CA ARG A 432 15.28 -17.63 16.35
C ARG A 432 14.87 -16.67 17.47
N ASN A 433 13.92 -15.78 17.21
CA ASN A 433 13.39 -14.87 18.22
C ASN A 433 12.66 -15.63 19.33
N GLN A 434 11.89 -16.68 18.99
CA GLN A 434 11.24 -17.55 19.98
C GLN A 434 12.24 -18.32 20.84
N ALA A 435 13.38 -18.71 20.26
CA ALA A 435 14.50 -19.33 20.97
C ALA A 435 15.35 -18.33 21.77
N GLU A 436 15.10 -17.02 21.64
CA GLU A 436 15.94 -15.93 22.15
C GLU A 436 17.40 -15.97 21.63
N ILE A 437 17.62 -16.54 20.42
CA ILE A 437 18.94 -16.65 19.80
C ILE A 437 19.13 -15.51 18.78
N ASN A 438 20.03 -14.58 19.10
CA ASN A 438 20.34 -13.47 18.20
C ASN A 438 20.94 -13.96 16.86
N VAL A 439 20.71 -13.24 15.75
CA VAL A 439 21.15 -13.63 14.39
C VAL A 439 22.67 -13.76 14.26
N ARG A 440 23.47 -13.05 15.07
CA ARG A 440 24.93 -13.09 14.98
C ARG A 440 25.52 -14.41 15.48
N GLN A 441 24.83 -15.14 16.35
CA GLN A 441 25.19 -16.50 16.73
C GLN A 441 24.90 -17.46 15.58
N PRO A 442 25.89 -18.02 14.85
CA PRO A 442 25.57 -18.97 13.79
C PRO A 442 24.93 -20.24 14.36
N LEU A 443 24.02 -20.83 13.60
CA LEU A 443 23.36 -22.09 13.91
C LEU A 443 23.72 -23.16 12.87
N PRO A 444 23.66 -24.46 13.23
CA PRO A 444 24.16 -25.51 12.36
C PRO A 444 23.32 -25.61 11.08
N ARG A 445 21.99 -25.67 11.18
CA ARG A 445 21.14 -25.90 10.01
C ARG A 445 19.67 -25.53 10.24
N ILE A 446 18.94 -25.48 9.14
CA ILE A 446 17.48 -25.52 9.10
C ILE A 446 17.01 -26.71 8.27
N LEU A 447 15.82 -27.22 8.58
CA LEU A 447 15.08 -28.13 7.70
C LEU A 447 13.99 -27.36 6.98
N VAL A 448 13.90 -27.50 5.67
CA VAL A 448 12.82 -26.92 4.86
C VAL A 448 11.95 -28.06 4.34
N VAL A 449 10.66 -27.99 4.64
CA VAL A 449 9.69 -28.95 4.08
C VAL A 449 9.42 -28.57 2.63
N THR A 450 9.71 -29.49 1.72
CA THR A 450 9.50 -29.33 0.29
C THR A 450 8.11 -29.82 -0.12
N GLY A 451 7.55 -29.25 -1.18
CA GLY A 451 6.22 -29.58 -1.66
C GLY A 451 5.84 -28.81 -2.91
N THR A 452 4.60 -28.93 -3.39
CA THR A 452 4.13 -28.27 -4.61
C THR A 452 4.33 -26.76 -4.60
N GLY A 453 4.25 -26.11 -3.43
CA GLY A 453 4.50 -24.68 -3.25
C GLY A 453 5.96 -24.31 -2.90
N VAL A 454 6.81 -25.30 -2.60
CA VAL A 454 8.22 -25.08 -2.20
C VAL A 454 9.11 -26.13 -2.88
N PRO A 455 9.39 -25.98 -4.19
CA PRO A 455 10.22 -26.95 -4.91
C PRO A 455 11.68 -26.90 -4.44
N GLU A 456 12.28 -28.07 -4.19
CA GLU A 456 13.67 -28.18 -3.72
C GLU A 456 14.65 -27.50 -4.69
N ASP A 457 14.50 -27.71 -6.00
CA ASP A 457 15.39 -27.17 -7.03
C ASP A 457 15.34 -25.64 -7.14
N GLU A 458 14.24 -25.04 -6.68
CA GLU A 458 14.05 -23.61 -6.61
C GLU A 458 14.70 -23.00 -5.38
N VAL A 459 14.51 -23.64 -4.21
CA VAL A 459 15.17 -23.23 -2.96
C VAL A 459 16.69 -23.38 -3.08
N GLU A 460 17.18 -24.45 -3.72
CA GLU A 460 18.62 -24.66 -3.88
C GLU A 460 19.31 -23.55 -4.68
N LYS A 461 18.61 -22.95 -5.66
CA LYS A 461 19.14 -21.81 -6.44
C LYS A 461 19.34 -20.54 -5.61
N VAL A 462 18.57 -20.38 -4.52
CA VAL A 462 18.62 -19.22 -3.61
C VAL A 462 19.15 -19.59 -2.22
N LYS A 463 19.70 -20.80 -2.06
CA LYS A 463 20.18 -21.33 -0.78
C LYS A 463 21.20 -20.41 -0.10
N ASP A 464 22.19 -19.92 -0.84
CA ASP A 464 23.20 -19.02 -0.30
C ASP A 464 22.58 -17.73 0.24
N VAL A 465 21.51 -17.24 -0.42
CA VAL A 465 20.76 -16.06 0.04
C VAL A 465 20.16 -16.31 1.41
N ILE A 466 19.51 -17.47 1.57
CA ILE A 466 18.86 -17.90 2.82
C ILE A 466 19.91 -18.09 3.92
N LEU A 467 20.94 -18.90 3.66
CA LEU A 467 22.00 -19.23 4.63
C LEU A 467 22.67 -17.97 5.21
N ASP A 468 23.02 -17.03 4.34
CA ASP A 468 23.62 -15.76 4.73
C ASP A 468 22.65 -14.89 5.54
N GLU A 469 21.36 -14.88 5.15
CA GLU A 469 20.34 -14.06 5.80
C GLU A 469 20.09 -14.51 7.24
N VAL A 470 19.89 -15.81 7.40
CA VAL A 470 19.53 -16.40 8.68
C VAL A 470 20.74 -16.84 9.48
N ASN A 471 21.97 -16.69 8.95
CA ASN A 471 23.22 -17.12 9.56
C ASN A 471 23.17 -18.57 10.07
N VAL A 472 22.86 -19.49 9.17
CA VAL A 472 22.92 -20.95 9.41
C VAL A 472 23.91 -21.60 8.46
N LYS A 473 24.46 -22.78 8.79
CA LYS A 473 25.51 -23.41 7.96
C LYS A 473 24.96 -24.24 6.81
N GLU A 474 23.78 -24.83 6.98
CA GLU A 474 23.21 -25.75 5.97
C GLU A 474 21.67 -25.69 5.94
N ILE A 475 21.12 -26.02 4.77
CA ILE A 475 19.70 -26.32 4.58
C ILE A 475 19.61 -27.81 4.26
N GLU A 476 18.85 -28.53 5.06
CA GLU A 476 18.46 -29.91 4.78
C GLU A 476 16.97 -29.91 4.32
N TYR A 477 16.63 -30.77 3.38
CA TYR A 477 15.28 -30.84 2.81
C TYR A 477 14.55 -32.09 3.29
N VAL A 478 13.26 -31.94 3.58
CA VAL A 478 12.37 -33.04 3.96
C VAL A 478 11.11 -33.03 3.11
N GLU A 479 10.60 -34.21 2.72
CA GLU A 479 9.41 -34.33 1.85
C GLU A 479 8.11 -34.26 2.64
N HIS A 480 8.14 -34.63 3.93
CA HIS A 480 6.95 -34.69 4.78
C HIS A 480 7.14 -33.95 6.10
N THR A 481 6.16 -33.11 6.46
CA THR A 481 6.17 -32.38 7.74
C THR A 481 6.23 -33.32 8.96
N SER A 482 5.76 -34.56 8.83
CA SER A 482 5.86 -35.59 9.88
C SER A 482 7.30 -35.99 10.24
N GLU A 483 8.27 -35.66 9.40
CA GLU A 483 9.70 -35.88 9.70
C GLU A 483 10.28 -34.84 10.65
N VAL A 484 9.59 -33.71 10.85
CA VAL A 484 10.05 -32.57 11.67
C VAL A 484 9.08 -32.20 12.80
N VAL A 485 7.81 -32.59 12.67
CA VAL A 485 6.73 -32.32 13.62
C VAL A 485 6.12 -33.62 14.09
N ARG A 486 5.98 -33.78 15.41
CA ARG A 486 5.04 -34.74 15.99
C ARG A 486 3.69 -34.07 16.13
N ARG A 487 2.69 -34.60 15.44
CA ARG A 487 1.31 -34.14 15.58
C ARG A 487 0.61 -34.95 16.66
N SER A 488 -0.23 -34.26 17.41
CA SER A 488 -1.17 -34.90 18.32
C SER A 488 -2.52 -34.25 18.12
N ALA A 489 -3.57 -35.06 18.19
CA ALA A 489 -4.93 -34.57 18.07
C ALA A 489 -5.62 -34.61 19.45
N LYS A 490 -6.48 -33.62 19.68
CA LYS A 490 -7.44 -33.63 20.81
C LYS A 490 -8.85 -33.43 20.25
N PRO A 491 -9.87 -34.12 20.78
CA PRO A 491 -11.24 -33.86 20.37
C PRO A 491 -11.66 -32.45 20.78
N ASP A 492 -12.40 -31.74 19.91
CA ASP A 492 -13.14 -30.56 20.34
C ASP A 492 -14.37 -31.00 21.14
N PHE A 493 -14.22 -31.01 22.47
CA PHE A 493 -15.28 -31.40 23.39
C PHE A 493 -16.53 -30.50 23.31
N SER A 494 -16.40 -29.25 22.85
CA SER A 494 -17.54 -28.35 22.71
C SER A 494 -18.50 -28.79 21.60
N ARG A 495 -17.96 -29.42 20.55
CA ARG A 495 -18.71 -29.92 19.39
C ARG A 495 -19.08 -31.39 19.51
N LEU A 496 -18.10 -32.22 19.88
CA LEU A 496 -18.28 -33.67 19.98
C LEU A 496 -19.06 -34.09 21.22
N GLY A 497 -19.01 -33.30 22.30
CA GLY A 497 -19.75 -33.53 23.55
C GLY A 497 -21.25 -33.75 23.33
N PRO A 498 -21.97 -32.75 22.76
CA PRO A 498 -23.39 -32.86 22.46
C PRO A 498 -23.73 -33.95 21.43
N ARG A 499 -22.82 -34.25 20.49
CA ARG A 499 -23.06 -35.17 19.37
C ARG A 499 -22.90 -36.64 19.75
N LEU A 500 -21.89 -36.96 20.57
CA LEU A 500 -21.48 -38.33 20.84
C LEU A 500 -21.79 -38.80 22.27
N GLY A 501 -22.16 -37.88 23.18
CA GLY A 501 -22.59 -38.24 24.53
C GLY A 501 -21.55 -39.08 25.29
N ASP A 502 -21.94 -40.29 25.69
CA ASP A 502 -21.07 -41.19 26.46
C ASP A 502 -19.87 -41.72 25.65
N LEU A 503 -19.97 -41.81 24.31
CA LEU A 503 -18.91 -42.29 23.41
C LEU A 503 -17.72 -41.33 23.29
N VAL A 504 -17.85 -40.09 23.75
CA VAL A 504 -16.81 -39.05 23.69
C VAL A 504 -15.54 -39.49 24.43
N LYS A 505 -15.68 -40.28 25.51
CA LYS A 505 -14.53 -40.77 26.28
C LYS A 505 -13.68 -41.72 25.47
N ASP A 506 -14.32 -42.64 24.77
CA ASP A 506 -13.65 -43.67 23.98
C ASP A 506 -13.10 -43.10 22.68
N VAL A 507 -13.82 -42.15 22.06
CA VAL A 507 -13.29 -41.32 20.96
C VAL A 507 -12.06 -40.52 21.39
N ASN A 508 -12.08 -39.86 22.56
CA ASN A 508 -10.91 -39.16 23.07
C ASN A 508 -9.71 -40.09 23.29
N GLN A 509 -9.94 -41.32 23.74
CA GLN A 509 -8.85 -42.29 23.91
C GLN A 509 -8.23 -42.69 22.56
N LYS A 510 -9.07 -42.93 21.54
CA LYS A 510 -8.58 -43.23 20.19
C LYS A 510 -7.88 -42.04 19.52
N VAL A 511 -8.45 -40.85 19.63
CA VAL A 511 -7.89 -39.61 19.06
C VAL A 511 -6.50 -39.32 19.63
N ARG A 512 -6.28 -39.56 20.92
CA ARG A 512 -4.96 -39.39 21.57
C ARG A 512 -3.92 -40.44 21.17
N GLN A 513 -4.33 -41.50 20.47
CA GLN A 513 -3.48 -42.60 20.01
C GLN A 513 -3.29 -42.59 18.49
N LEU A 514 -3.82 -41.58 17.80
CA LEU A 514 -3.57 -41.41 16.37
C LEU A 514 -2.08 -41.19 16.13
N ASP A 515 -1.56 -41.83 15.09
CA ASP A 515 -0.23 -41.55 14.57
C ASP A 515 -0.29 -40.35 13.61
N ASP A 516 0.89 -39.83 13.26
CA ASP A 516 1.03 -38.66 12.41
C ASP A 516 0.43 -38.89 11.01
N GLU A 517 0.53 -40.11 10.47
CA GLU A 517 -0.02 -40.49 9.16
C GLU A 517 -1.55 -40.34 9.14
N THR A 518 -2.23 -40.86 10.17
CA THR A 518 -3.70 -40.75 10.27
C THR A 518 -4.15 -39.30 10.51
N ILE A 519 -3.38 -38.52 11.27
CA ILE A 519 -3.68 -37.09 11.49
C ILE A 519 -3.52 -36.30 10.19
N ASN A 520 -2.50 -36.61 9.39
CA ASN A 520 -2.28 -35.95 8.09
C ASN A 520 -3.40 -36.27 7.10
N GLU A 521 -3.80 -37.54 6.98
CA GLU A 521 -4.92 -37.93 6.14
C GLU A 521 -6.22 -37.20 6.56
N TYR A 522 -6.45 -37.03 7.86
CA TYR A 522 -7.57 -36.23 8.36
C TYR A 522 -7.49 -34.75 7.97
N VAL A 523 -6.30 -34.15 8.04
CA VAL A 523 -6.08 -32.74 7.65
C VAL A 523 -6.30 -32.55 6.14
N GLU A 524 -5.85 -33.48 5.30
CA GLU A 524 -6.00 -33.40 3.85
C GLU A 524 -7.44 -33.71 3.38
N THR A 525 -8.07 -34.73 3.95
CA THR A 525 -9.39 -35.21 3.51
C THR A 525 -10.55 -34.56 4.28
N GLY A 526 -10.25 -33.87 5.38
CA GLY A 526 -11.22 -33.27 6.29
C GLY A 526 -12.06 -34.29 7.07
N THR A 527 -11.78 -35.59 6.95
CA THR A 527 -12.65 -36.63 7.48
C THR A 527 -11.87 -37.80 8.06
N LEU A 528 -12.26 -38.28 9.25
CA LEU A 528 -11.65 -39.46 9.89
C LEU A 528 -12.75 -40.38 10.44
N ILE A 529 -12.67 -41.67 10.13
CA ILE A 529 -13.60 -42.68 10.63
C ILE A 529 -12.91 -43.50 11.73
N LEU A 530 -13.46 -43.43 12.94
CA LEU A 530 -12.99 -44.21 14.09
C LEU A 530 -14.00 -45.29 14.44
N SER A 531 -13.58 -46.56 14.48
CA SER A 531 -14.39 -47.62 15.10
C SER A 531 -14.24 -47.55 16.62
N VAL A 532 -15.33 -47.34 17.36
CA VAL A 532 -15.34 -47.24 18.83
C VAL A 532 -16.48 -48.13 19.35
N ASP A 533 -16.16 -49.08 20.22
CA ASP A 533 -17.13 -50.04 20.79
C ASP A 533 -18.03 -50.78 19.77
N GLY A 534 -17.52 -50.98 18.55
CA GLY A 534 -18.24 -51.67 17.47
C GLY A 534 -19.13 -50.76 16.62
N GLU A 535 -19.16 -49.46 16.91
CA GLU A 535 -19.81 -48.42 16.10
C GLU A 535 -18.76 -47.61 15.31
N GLU A 536 -19.11 -47.14 14.12
CA GLU A 536 -18.25 -46.24 13.33
C GLU A 536 -18.64 -44.79 13.60
N VAL A 537 -17.68 -44.00 14.08
CA VAL A 537 -17.84 -42.58 14.35
C VAL A 537 -17.06 -41.79 13.31
N THR A 538 -17.77 -40.96 12.54
CA THR A 538 -17.15 -40.03 11.59
C THR A 538 -16.86 -38.69 12.28
N LEU A 539 -15.62 -38.24 12.14
CA LEU A 539 -15.12 -36.92 12.56
C LEU A 539 -14.95 -36.06 11.30
N GLY A 540 -15.56 -34.88 11.29
CA GLY A 540 -15.41 -33.87 10.23
C GLY A 540 -14.31 -32.86 10.55
N PRO A 541 -14.10 -31.85 9.70
CA PRO A 541 -12.87 -31.03 9.68
C PRO A 541 -12.64 -30.16 10.93
N ASP A 542 -13.70 -29.86 11.68
CA ASP A 542 -13.63 -29.04 12.90
C ASP A 542 -13.73 -29.87 14.20
N ASP A 543 -13.79 -31.19 14.09
CA ASP A 543 -14.04 -32.04 15.26
C ASP A 543 -12.77 -32.33 16.07
N LEU A 544 -11.58 -32.13 15.48
CA LEU A 544 -10.29 -32.32 16.12
C LEU A 544 -9.50 -31.00 16.17
N ILE A 545 -8.89 -30.75 17.32
CA ILE A 545 -7.87 -29.72 17.52
C ILE A 545 -6.52 -30.39 17.32
N ILE A 546 -5.84 -30.05 16.23
CA ILE A 546 -4.49 -30.55 15.92
C ILE A 546 -3.46 -29.70 16.66
N GLN A 547 -2.52 -30.35 17.33
CA GLN A 547 -1.38 -29.75 17.98
C GLN A 547 -0.11 -30.28 17.36
N SER A 548 0.82 -29.38 17.02
CA SER A 548 2.11 -29.71 16.43
C SER A 548 3.20 -29.37 17.45
N GLU A 549 4.02 -30.36 17.84
CA GLU A 549 5.22 -30.14 18.64
C GLU A 549 6.46 -30.52 17.80
N GLY A 550 7.47 -29.64 17.77
CA GLY A 550 8.76 -29.94 17.13
C GLY A 550 9.45 -31.13 17.81
N ILE A 551 10.25 -31.88 17.05
CA ILE A 551 11.10 -32.94 17.61
C ILE A 551 12.10 -32.32 18.62
N GLU A 552 12.49 -33.06 19.66
CA GLU A 552 13.41 -32.57 20.70
C GLU A 552 14.69 -31.96 20.08
N GLY A 553 14.96 -30.67 20.40
CA GLY A 553 16.07 -29.89 19.84
C GLY A 553 15.71 -28.98 18.65
N TRP A 554 14.51 -29.15 18.08
CA TRP A 554 14.02 -28.41 16.92
C TRP A 554 12.81 -27.53 17.25
N LEU A 555 12.83 -26.30 16.77
CA LEU A 555 11.63 -25.45 16.75
C LEU A 555 11.07 -25.43 15.34
N VAL A 556 9.74 -25.55 15.19
CA VAL A 556 9.09 -25.61 13.87
C VAL A 556 8.02 -24.54 13.77
N GLU A 557 7.98 -23.84 12.64
CA GLU A 557 6.98 -22.84 12.33
C GLU A 557 6.57 -22.98 10.87
N GLN A 558 5.31 -22.64 10.60
CA GLN A 558 4.72 -22.65 9.27
C GLN A 558 4.13 -21.27 8.98
N GLU A 559 4.53 -20.71 7.84
CA GLU A 559 4.02 -19.45 7.31
C GLU A 559 3.56 -19.68 5.87
N GLY A 560 2.24 -19.69 5.65
CA GLY A 560 1.66 -20.09 4.37
C GLY A 560 2.04 -21.53 4.01
N ASP A 561 2.64 -21.71 2.83
CA ASP A 561 3.12 -23.00 2.33
C ASP A 561 4.54 -23.35 2.80
N VAL A 562 5.26 -22.40 3.43
CA VAL A 562 6.63 -22.61 3.89
C VAL A 562 6.62 -23.14 5.32
N THR A 563 7.23 -24.32 5.52
CA THR A 563 7.47 -24.89 6.85
C THR A 563 8.96 -25.05 7.09
N VAL A 564 9.46 -24.46 8.17
CA VAL A 564 10.88 -24.50 8.55
C VAL A 564 11.03 -25.09 9.94
N ALA A 565 12.02 -25.96 10.12
CA ALA A 565 12.51 -26.37 11.43
C ALA A 565 13.92 -25.80 11.68
N LEU A 566 14.14 -25.25 12.87
CA LEU A 566 15.42 -24.67 13.29
C LEU A 566 16.14 -25.58 14.30
N ASP A 567 17.37 -25.95 13.98
CA ASP A 567 18.27 -26.65 14.90
C ASP A 567 18.93 -25.63 15.85
N THR A 568 18.61 -25.75 17.14
CA THR A 568 19.08 -24.80 18.17
C THR A 568 20.37 -25.22 18.87
N GLU A 569 20.99 -26.34 18.47
CA GLU A 569 22.21 -26.83 19.11
C GLU A 569 23.42 -25.93 18.77
N ILE A 570 24.02 -25.31 19.80
CA ILE A 570 25.20 -24.44 19.65
C ILE A 570 26.46 -25.21 20.06
N THR A 571 27.30 -25.57 19.09
CA THR A 571 28.61 -26.18 19.34
C THR A 571 29.63 -25.15 19.83
N PRO A 572 30.74 -25.57 20.47
CA PRO A 572 31.81 -24.66 20.89
C PRO A 572 32.37 -23.80 19.74
N GLU A 573 32.50 -24.38 18.55
CA GLU A 573 32.99 -23.68 17.35
C GLU A 573 32.00 -22.60 16.89
N LEU A 574 30.70 -22.90 16.87
CA LEU A 574 29.66 -21.93 16.53
C LEU A 574 29.58 -20.81 17.57
N ARG A 575 29.77 -21.13 18.86
CA ARG A 575 29.82 -20.13 19.93
C ARG A 575 31.00 -19.16 19.74
N ALA A 576 32.19 -19.68 19.40
CA ALA A 576 33.36 -18.85 19.12
C ALA A 576 33.13 -17.92 17.92
N GLU A 577 32.54 -18.41 16.84
CA GLU A 577 32.18 -17.56 15.68
C GLU A 577 31.15 -16.49 16.05
N GLY A 578 30.16 -16.83 16.89
CA GLY A 578 29.16 -15.89 17.41
C GLY A 578 29.79 -14.75 18.20
N LEU A 579 30.72 -15.06 19.11
CA LEU A 579 31.47 -14.07 19.89
C LEU A 579 32.33 -13.16 18.98
N ALA A 580 32.96 -13.72 17.95
CA ALA A 580 33.71 -12.93 16.98
C ALA A 580 32.82 -11.94 16.21
N ARG A 581 31.61 -12.36 15.81
CA ARG A 581 30.61 -11.49 15.14
C ARG A 581 30.08 -10.39 16.06
N GLU A 582 29.86 -10.68 17.34
CA GLU A 582 29.52 -9.66 18.33
C GLU A 582 30.66 -8.66 18.52
N ALA A 583 31.91 -9.11 18.59
CA ALA A 583 33.08 -8.23 18.66
C ALA A 583 33.12 -7.24 17.47
N VAL A 584 32.94 -7.72 16.22
CA VAL A 584 32.85 -6.86 15.03
C VAL A 584 31.77 -5.79 15.18
N LYS A 585 30.57 -6.17 15.63
CA LYS A 585 29.47 -5.22 15.84
C LYS A 585 29.84 -4.14 16.86
N ARG A 586 30.42 -4.51 18.00
CA ARG A 586 30.81 -3.55 19.04
C ARG A 586 31.90 -2.60 18.55
N ILE A 587 32.90 -3.12 17.84
CA ILE A 587 33.95 -2.31 17.21
C ILE A 587 33.34 -1.32 16.21
N GLN A 588 32.42 -1.77 15.35
CA GLN A 588 31.78 -0.90 14.36
C GLN A 588 30.90 0.18 14.99
N ASN A 589 30.19 -0.15 16.07
CA ASN A 589 29.43 0.85 16.84
C ASN A 589 30.37 1.87 17.47
N LEU A 590 31.46 1.43 18.10
CA LEU A 590 32.46 2.32 18.70
C LEU A 590 33.10 3.25 17.66
N ARG A 591 33.40 2.74 16.45
CA ARG A 591 33.87 3.55 15.32
C ARG A 591 32.88 4.67 15.00
N LYS A 592 31.60 4.33 14.88
CA LYS A 592 30.53 5.28 14.58
C LYS A 592 30.37 6.33 15.68
N ASP A 593 30.34 5.89 16.93
CA ASP A 593 30.13 6.77 18.09
C ASP A 593 31.32 7.72 18.33
N ALA A 594 32.53 7.28 17.96
CA ALA A 594 33.74 8.09 17.94
C ALA A 594 33.81 9.06 16.74
N GLY A 595 32.86 9.02 15.81
CA GLY A 595 32.78 9.93 14.67
C GLY A 595 33.74 9.59 13.53
N PHE A 596 34.25 8.35 13.44
CA PHE A 596 35.02 7.91 12.27
C PHE A 596 34.15 7.85 11.03
N GLU A 597 34.73 8.23 9.89
CA GLU A 597 34.11 8.06 8.59
C GLU A 597 34.08 6.57 8.21
N VAL A 598 33.11 6.19 7.37
CA VAL A 598 32.93 4.78 6.94
C VAL A 598 34.18 4.21 6.27
N THR A 599 35.01 5.06 5.66
CA THR A 599 36.24 4.66 4.95
C THR A 599 37.50 4.62 5.82
N ASP A 600 37.43 5.04 7.08
CA ASP A 600 38.62 5.17 7.93
C ASP A 600 39.25 3.82 8.30
N ARG A 601 40.58 3.80 8.37
CA ARG A 601 41.38 2.64 8.79
C ARG A 601 41.80 2.84 10.25
N ILE A 602 41.68 1.79 11.07
CA ILE A 602 41.91 1.89 12.52
C ILE A 602 42.93 0.86 13.03
N ASP A 603 43.49 1.11 14.20
CA ASP A 603 44.23 0.13 14.98
C ASP A 603 43.40 -0.27 16.20
N ILE A 604 43.31 -1.57 16.50
CA ILE A 604 42.49 -2.10 17.58
C ILE A 604 43.37 -2.80 18.61
N ALA A 605 43.25 -2.36 19.86
CA ALA A 605 43.72 -3.08 21.04
C ALA A 605 42.51 -3.58 21.84
N TYR A 606 42.56 -4.81 22.35
CA TYR A 606 41.44 -5.40 23.11
C TYR A 606 41.92 -6.14 24.35
N GLU A 607 41.10 -6.15 25.40
CA GLU A 607 41.20 -7.02 26.57
C GLU A 607 39.93 -7.86 26.60
N GLY A 608 39.99 -9.15 26.93
CA GLY A 608 38.77 -9.96 26.97
C GLY A 608 38.85 -11.11 27.94
N SER A 609 37.69 -11.55 28.43
CA SER A 609 37.58 -12.81 29.18
C SER A 609 37.89 -14.02 28.30
N SER A 610 38.13 -15.20 28.90
CA SER A 610 38.81 -16.31 28.22
C SER A 610 38.15 -16.76 26.91
N GLN A 611 36.82 -16.86 26.82
CA GLN A 611 36.18 -17.38 25.60
C GLN A 611 36.19 -16.34 24.49
N ILE A 612 35.91 -15.07 24.81
CA ILE A 612 35.89 -14.01 23.80
C ILE A 612 37.30 -13.65 23.33
N ALA A 613 38.30 -13.69 24.20
CA ALA A 613 39.69 -13.47 23.81
C ALA A 613 40.20 -14.55 22.85
N ASP A 614 39.86 -15.81 23.12
CA ASP A 614 40.18 -16.94 22.23
C ASP A 614 39.45 -16.82 20.88
N ALA A 615 38.17 -16.47 20.89
CA ALA A 615 37.37 -16.23 19.68
C ALA A 615 37.95 -15.08 18.83
N VAL A 616 38.29 -13.94 19.44
CA VAL A 616 38.89 -12.81 18.73
C VAL A 616 40.26 -13.17 18.14
N ALA A 617 41.04 -14.00 18.85
CA ALA A 617 42.32 -14.49 18.35
C ALA A 617 42.15 -15.47 17.18
N GLU A 618 41.20 -16.39 17.26
CA GLU A 618 40.91 -17.38 16.21
C GLU A 618 40.39 -16.72 14.93
N TYR A 619 39.46 -15.76 15.05
CA TYR A 619 38.84 -15.04 13.92
C TYR A 619 39.55 -13.72 13.57
N ARG A 620 40.78 -13.51 14.04
CA ARG A 620 41.52 -12.23 13.96
C ARG A 620 41.51 -11.59 12.57
N ASP A 621 41.85 -12.35 11.53
CA ASP A 621 41.97 -11.80 10.18
C ASP A 621 40.60 -11.44 9.58
N TRP A 622 39.55 -12.22 9.92
CA TRP A 622 38.19 -11.90 9.53
C TRP A 622 37.70 -10.62 10.21
N ILE A 623 37.86 -10.51 11.54
CA ILE A 623 37.49 -9.29 12.30
C ILE A 623 38.20 -8.07 11.73
N ARG A 624 39.49 -8.16 11.41
CA ARG A 624 40.25 -7.05 10.82
C ARG A 624 39.68 -6.60 9.48
N ASN A 625 39.30 -7.53 8.62
CA ASN A 625 38.71 -7.19 7.32
C ASN A 625 37.35 -6.51 7.50
N GLU A 626 36.49 -7.08 8.35
CA GLU A 626 35.14 -6.54 8.62
C GLU A 626 35.16 -5.17 9.31
N THR A 627 36.24 -4.85 10.04
CA THR A 627 36.37 -3.60 10.80
C THR A 627 37.36 -2.61 10.18
N LEU A 628 37.88 -2.89 8.99
CA LEU A 628 38.91 -2.10 8.31
C LEU A 628 40.13 -1.81 9.21
N ALA A 629 40.51 -2.78 10.05
CA ALA A 629 41.58 -2.64 11.03
C ALA A 629 42.94 -3.02 10.46
N LEU A 630 43.91 -2.11 10.56
CA LEU A 630 45.30 -2.34 10.18
C LEU A 630 45.97 -3.30 11.16
N GLU A 631 45.69 -3.15 12.45
CA GLU A 631 46.16 -4.06 13.49
C GLU A 631 45.03 -4.46 14.46
N LEU A 632 45.10 -5.69 14.96
CA LEU A 632 44.25 -6.21 16.05
C LEU A 632 45.16 -6.98 17.01
N GLN A 633 45.33 -6.48 18.23
CA GLN A 633 46.27 -7.02 19.22
C GLN A 633 45.68 -7.06 20.65
N PRO A 634 45.97 -8.11 21.43
CA PRO A 634 45.59 -8.15 22.84
C PRO A 634 46.41 -7.15 23.67
N SER A 635 45.78 -6.55 24.69
CA SER A 635 46.40 -5.61 25.64
C SER A 635 45.71 -5.71 27.00
N ASP A 636 46.47 -5.80 28.09
CA ASP A 636 45.95 -5.79 29.48
C ASP A 636 45.39 -4.40 29.91
N ALA A 637 45.56 -3.38 29.06
CA ALA A 637 45.01 -2.05 29.26
C ALA A 637 44.86 -1.35 27.89
N PRO A 638 43.78 -1.60 27.14
CA PRO A 638 43.53 -0.95 25.86
C PRO A 638 43.48 0.57 26.02
N THR A 639 44.16 1.30 25.13
CA THR A 639 44.15 2.77 25.11
C THR A 639 44.01 3.25 23.66
N GLY A 640 43.32 4.37 23.45
CA GLY A 640 43.06 4.90 22.12
C GLY A 640 42.18 6.14 22.13
N GLU A 641 41.76 6.57 20.93
CA GLU A 641 40.84 7.71 20.74
C GLU A 641 39.44 7.44 21.29
N ALA A 642 39.00 6.18 21.20
CA ALA A 642 37.77 5.69 21.82
C ALA A 642 38.08 4.38 22.56
N VAL A 643 37.60 4.27 23.80
CA VAL A 643 37.77 3.08 24.65
C VAL A 643 36.45 2.86 25.36
N GLU A 644 35.93 1.64 25.26
CA GLU A 644 34.67 1.24 25.88
C GLU A 644 34.76 -0.24 26.29
N THR A 645 33.96 -0.63 27.28
CA THR A 645 33.84 -2.01 27.75
C THR A 645 32.46 -2.55 27.38
N PHE A 646 32.42 -3.73 26.80
CA PHE A 646 31.20 -4.37 26.34
C PHE A 646 30.95 -5.68 27.09
N GLU A 647 29.73 -5.84 27.59
CA GLU A 647 29.22 -7.13 28.05
C GLU A 647 28.57 -7.84 26.85
N ILE A 648 29.05 -9.05 26.55
CA ILE A 648 28.59 -9.93 25.48
C ILE A 648 28.29 -11.28 26.10
N ASP A 649 27.00 -11.57 26.29
CA ASP A 649 26.52 -12.73 27.05
C ASP A 649 27.13 -12.76 28.47
N ASP A 650 27.95 -13.78 28.77
CA ASP A 650 28.66 -13.94 30.05
C ASP A 650 30.14 -13.51 29.98
N GLU A 651 30.55 -12.89 28.87
CA GLU A 651 31.93 -12.49 28.58
C GLU A 651 32.06 -10.96 28.49
N GLN A 652 33.26 -10.45 28.78
CA GLN A 652 33.60 -9.02 28.74
C GLN A 652 34.69 -8.79 27.69
N LEU A 653 34.51 -7.75 26.85
CA LEU A 653 35.45 -7.29 25.81
C LEU A 653 35.74 -5.79 25.91
#